data_AF-A0A930Z062-F1
#
_entry.id   AF-A0A930Z062-F1
#
_cell.length_a   1.000
_cell.length_b   1.000
_cell.length_c   1.000
_cell.angle_alpha   90.00
_cell.angle_beta   90.00
_cell.angle_gamma   90.00
#
_symmetry.space_group_name_H-M   'P 1'
#
loop_
_entity.id
_entity.type
_entity.pdbx_description
1 polymer ?
#
loop_
_entity_poly.entity_id
_entity_poly.type
_entity_poly.pdbx_seq_one_letter_code
_entity_poly.pdbx_strand_id
1 'polypeptide(L)'
;MWIREVDFPEAVIEAQRKGTLVLFIGAGASRDAPSDLPDFRMLAAEIAADSNVEVSDRELDHPDLLLGRLADGGVDVRLRVKNRIGVESSVPNRLHGAIADLSVAGPAARIVTTNYDLHLSTELAAKGVEFDEYIGPALPMGDDFSGVVCLHGNLRKDPKHLVVTDRDFGRAYLRDAWASRFLERMFGEYTVLFIGYSHSDVVMTYLARSLGTGAPRFALTPDPTAPNWRSLGIQPVGYKAVDESHAALVDAIEGWSSLASMGLLDHRQRISEMVATAPSQVPEEASYLESLFADPDKVRLFADLARGEEWLAWAGGRPEFQRIFDPSAPSNAGAGALAWWFAHEFVVDESLSSTALATVRDAGGTLGFLAWSAIGQQIHATSSSSSSRPEWLRPWVVLLMENSPGRGEQWLEYALNASQWPDDRELILLLFDHLTEPKMVFDHWTGPSGQPRFDVELSGDDYQLREAWQSLLRSNLPEAAAVMLTLVERKLRSAHGLLVTTGSANLAWDPISGRRSAIEPHAQDGFHNPFDVMIDAARDCLESLLVAGSALGRALLETWAESEVPLLQRLAVHGWTERTDVDSTTKIAWLQQAGWLYDHQLHHEVFRLIELAIGSADVAVADALVADATNGPPDVADADTLAYEQFKTVVWINRHAPELVSAQEALAEVRAEHPEFVEGPHIDLHMWSESGSIGPRPPMSVADLHERIAADPAAAIGELRRYEDVTFLLEGPTWNDALGVLVEAVRGNPRDGLVILDATGGDHPDVVRSVIRGWASSSVDWEVAEEILDRMAGIDLAAVIDDLSRLLYERVQGEANPTQWHRHAGARRLATQLWATMEDETADPDRDDWLDQAINTAPGRLAMFWVGAVAGDWRTAGDSWSGLSPECRAPLEEMLAGGDDRTAMAEVVLARDLLFFFLADREWAEAHVLPLFDWETPARARRAWDGFLIGGRFNDQLLGEGLLDLYLAAANHIGPLREEARRGLYSHLASVTINSDVATLSWIRTLTTSLEAGDRVEWMKQVGWILSQIPSEAVEHQWNRWMQQYWQDRLNSIPVQMTFEEASAMAAWVVQLDRSIAEGVARATAQSAGFDEHAHTLHQLRGRVDRAPKLFATLLAHLLRGTQTPFWGGHELSEVVPQLRGVADDADLLIIIEQALRLGCADAANW
;
A
#
# COMPACT_ATOMS: atom_id res chain seq x y z
N MET A 1 -14.92 7.63 -36.97
CA MET A 1 -15.04 8.96 -36.34
C MET A 1 -15.45 9.95 -37.41
N TRP A 2 -16.63 10.53 -37.27
CA TRP A 2 -17.15 11.53 -38.19
C TRP A 2 -16.53 12.90 -37.88
N ILE A 3 -15.96 13.53 -38.90
CA ILE A 3 -15.44 14.88 -38.83
C ILE A 3 -15.99 15.62 -40.06
N ARG A 4 -16.81 16.64 -39.83
CA ARG A 4 -17.66 17.23 -40.86
C ARG A 4 -18.48 16.14 -41.58
N GLU A 5 -18.31 15.99 -42.90
CA GLU A 5 -19.05 15.03 -43.73
C GLU A 5 -18.27 13.73 -44.02
N VAL A 6 -17.14 13.47 -43.34
CA VAL A 6 -16.26 12.33 -43.62
C VAL A 6 -16.12 11.44 -42.39
N ASP A 7 -16.32 10.12 -42.57
CA ASP A 7 -16.10 9.12 -41.52
C ASP A 7 -14.69 8.54 -41.61
N PHE A 8 -13.80 9.02 -40.76
CA PHE A 8 -12.43 8.53 -40.66
C PHE A 8 -12.38 7.23 -39.85
N PRO A 9 -11.71 6.18 -40.33
CA PRO A 9 -11.53 4.95 -39.55
C PRO A 9 -10.72 5.21 -38.27
N GLU A 10 -11.12 4.57 -37.17
CA GLU A 10 -10.51 4.77 -35.84
C GLU A 10 -9.00 4.54 -35.85
N ALA A 11 -8.52 3.56 -36.62
CA ALA A 11 -7.10 3.25 -36.77
C ALA A 11 -6.26 4.45 -37.26
N VAL A 12 -6.85 5.35 -38.06
CA VAL A 12 -6.15 6.53 -38.58
C VAL A 12 -6.08 7.63 -37.52
N ILE A 13 -7.18 7.85 -36.78
CA ILE A 13 -7.23 8.80 -35.67
C ILE A 13 -6.23 8.38 -34.59
N GLU A 14 -6.21 7.10 -34.25
CA GLU A 14 -5.31 6.55 -33.23
C GLU A 14 -3.85 6.62 -33.66
N ALA A 15 -3.54 6.36 -34.94
CA ALA A 15 -2.20 6.54 -35.47
C ALA A 15 -1.74 8.00 -35.41
N GLN A 16 -2.64 8.98 -35.63
CA GLN A 16 -2.30 10.39 -35.48
C GLN A 16 -1.98 10.74 -34.02
N ARG A 17 -2.81 10.31 -33.07
CA ARG A 17 -2.60 10.52 -31.63
C ARG A 17 -1.29 9.92 -31.13
N LYS A 18 -0.95 8.72 -31.60
CA LYS A 18 0.30 8.01 -31.26
C LYS A 18 1.53 8.52 -32.00
N GLY A 19 1.36 9.44 -32.96
CA GLY A 19 2.45 9.89 -33.81
C GLY A 19 3.00 8.78 -34.71
N THR A 20 2.17 7.86 -35.19
CA THR A 20 2.52 6.79 -36.14
C THR A 20 1.77 6.89 -37.48
N LEU A 21 1.11 8.03 -37.73
CA LEU A 21 0.46 8.34 -39.00
C LEU A 21 1.44 9.01 -39.97
N VAL A 22 1.46 8.55 -41.22
CA VAL A 22 2.13 9.19 -42.36
C VAL A 22 1.10 9.74 -43.32
N LEU A 23 1.19 11.04 -43.61
CA LEU A 23 0.37 11.71 -44.62
C LEU A 23 1.08 11.61 -45.98
N PHE A 24 0.51 10.85 -46.92
CA PHE A 24 1.08 10.63 -48.25
C PHE A 24 0.38 11.50 -49.29
N ILE A 25 1.05 12.56 -49.75
CA ILE A 25 0.45 13.64 -50.53
C ILE A 25 0.82 13.54 -52.01
N GLY A 26 -0.19 13.49 -52.87
CA GLY A 26 -0.04 13.45 -54.33
C GLY A 26 -0.43 14.77 -55.03
N ALA A 27 -0.31 14.77 -56.36
CA ALA A 27 -0.46 15.98 -57.18
C ALA A 27 -1.87 16.60 -57.13
N GLY A 28 -2.88 15.82 -56.76
CA GLY A 28 -4.25 16.30 -56.55
C GLY A 28 -4.35 17.38 -55.47
N ALA A 29 -3.43 17.40 -54.49
CA ALA A 29 -3.40 18.43 -53.46
C ALA A 29 -3.03 19.83 -54.00
N SER A 30 -2.35 19.89 -55.14
CA SER A 30 -1.85 21.14 -55.74
C SER A 30 -2.71 21.66 -56.91
N ARG A 31 -3.87 21.03 -57.20
CA ARG A 31 -4.73 21.42 -58.34
C ARG A 31 -5.56 22.67 -58.10
N ASP A 32 -6.11 22.81 -56.90
CA ASP A 32 -7.03 23.91 -56.59
C ASP A 32 -6.26 25.24 -56.46
N ALA A 33 -6.90 26.33 -56.89
CA ALA A 33 -6.40 27.69 -56.73
C ALA A 33 -6.10 27.99 -55.24
N PRO A 34 -5.06 28.80 -54.94
CA PRO A 34 -4.15 29.50 -55.85
C PRO A 34 -2.92 28.69 -56.30
N SER A 35 -2.87 27.38 -56.05
CA SER A 35 -1.73 26.57 -56.50
C SER A 35 -1.79 26.33 -58.01
N ASP A 36 -2.98 26.00 -58.54
CA ASP A 36 -3.31 25.88 -59.97
C ASP A 36 -2.31 25.00 -60.76
N LEU A 37 -1.79 23.94 -60.15
CA LEU A 37 -0.79 23.06 -60.77
C LEU A 37 -1.43 21.88 -61.53
N PRO A 38 -0.87 21.50 -62.69
CA PRO A 38 -1.36 20.36 -63.46
C PRO A 38 -1.02 19.04 -62.75
N ASP A 39 -1.90 18.04 -62.90
CA ASP A 39 -1.54 16.66 -62.56
C ASP A 39 -0.51 16.10 -63.55
N PHE A 40 0.04 14.91 -63.27
CA PHE A 40 1.12 14.36 -64.08
C PHE A 40 0.73 14.07 -65.54
N ARG A 41 -0.55 13.74 -65.79
CA ARG A 41 -1.08 13.50 -67.14
C ARG A 41 -1.19 14.82 -67.92
N MET A 42 -1.74 15.86 -67.30
CA MET A 42 -1.81 17.21 -67.85
C MET A 42 -0.42 17.80 -68.10
N LEU A 43 0.50 17.66 -67.15
CA LEU A 43 1.88 18.13 -67.25
C LEU A 43 2.61 17.49 -68.44
N ALA A 44 2.45 16.18 -68.64
CA ALA A 44 3.04 15.50 -69.78
C ALA A 44 2.43 15.96 -71.13
N ALA A 45 1.12 16.20 -71.18
CA ALA A 45 0.45 16.75 -72.35
C ALA A 45 0.96 18.15 -72.72
N GLU A 46 1.11 19.04 -71.73
CA GLU A 46 1.63 20.39 -71.92
C GLU A 46 3.09 20.40 -72.41
N ILE A 47 3.95 19.54 -71.83
CA ILE A 47 5.35 19.42 -72.26
C ILE A 47 5.46 18.83 -73.68
N ALA A 48 4.59 17.89 -74.04
CA ALA A 48 4.52 17.35 -75.40
C ALA A 48 4.06 18.41 -76.41
N ALA A 49 3.05 19.21 -76.06
CA ALA A 49 2.57 20.33 -76.87
C ALA A 49 3.66 21.41 -77.06
N ASP A 50 4.37 21.78 -75.99
CA ASP A 50 5.53 22.69 -76.04
C ASP A 50 6.67 22.18 -76.93
N SER A 51 6.75 20.87 -77.10
CA SER A 51 7.74 20.17 -77.93
C SER A 51 7.23 19.91 -79.36
N ASN A 52 6.02 20.38 -79.69
CA ASN A 52 5.34 20.19 -80.98
C ASN A 52 5.22 18.70 -81.38
N VAL A 53 4.93 17.83 -80.40
CA VAL A 53 4.71 16.39 -80.58
C VAL A 53 3.23 16.08 -80.38
N GLU A 54 2.57 15.57 -81.42
CA GLU A 54 1.20 15.04 -81.28
C GLU A 54 1.23 13.75 -80.46
N VAL A 55 0.30 13.67 -79.51
CA VAL A 55 0.17 12.56 -78.55
C VAL A 55 -1.25 12.04 -78.56
N SER A 56 -1.39 10.72 -78.56
CA SER A 56 -2.66 10.03 -78.41
C SER A 56 -3.06 9.90 -76.94
N ASP A 57 -4.36 9.74 -76.66
CA ASP A 57 -4.86 9.51 -75.29
C ASP A 57 -4.18 8.31 -74.61
N ARG A 58 -3.88 7.25 -75.38
CA ARG A 58 -3.20 6.06 -74.88
C ARG A 58 -1.76 6.31 -74.44
N GLU A 59 -1.09 7.32 -75.01
CA GLU A 59 0.24 7.74 -74.59
C GLU A 59 0.18 8.62 -73.33
N LEU A 60 -0.90 9.40 -73.17
CA LEU A 60 -1.13 10.20 -71.96
C LEU A 60 -1.49 9.35 -70.73
N ASP A 61 -1.97 8.14 -70.92
CA ASP A 61 -2.17 7.16 -69.83
C ASP A 61 -0.83 6.60 -69.28
N HIS A 62 0.29 6.87 -69.98
CA HIS A 62 1.66 6.51 -69.57
C HIS A 62 2.61 7.72 -69.65
N PRO A 63 2.39 8.75 -68.80
CA PRO A 63 3.09 10.03 -68.88
C PRO A 63 4.62 9.92 -68.70
N ASP A 64 5.09 8.98 -67.90
CA ASP A 64 6.51 8.70 -67.66
C ASP A 64 7.24 8.18 -68.90
N LEU A 65 6.61 7.27 -69.67
CA LEU A 65 7.13 6.76 -70.95
C LEU A 65 7.10 7.84 -72.04
N LEU A 66 6.06 8.66 -72.06
CA LEU A 66 5.95 9.80 -72.98
C LEU A 66 7.09 10.81 -72.73
N LEU A 67 7.29 11.22 -71.48
CA LEU A 67 8.37 12.14 -71.11
C LEU A 67 9.76 11.52 -71.35
N GLY A 68 9.92 10.20 -71.14
CA GLY A 68 11.14 9.47 -71.50
C GLY A 68 11.46 9.53 -73.00
N ARG A 69 10.45 9.33 -73.86
CA ARG A 69 10.61 9.46 -75.32
C ARG A 69 10.99 10.89 -75.73
N LEU A 70 10.37 11.90 -75.13
CA LEU A 70 10.72 13.30 -75.39
C LEU A 70 12.15 13.62 -74.96
N ALA A 71 12.59 13.06 -73.83
CA ALA A 71 13.97 13.18 -73.36
C ALA A 71 14.98 12.52 -74.31
N ASP A 72 14.69 11.31 -74.80
CA ASP A 72 15.53 10.64 -75.82
C ASP A 72 15.56 11.42 -77.16
N GLY A 73 14.51 12.21 -77.44
CA GLY A 73 14.45 13.17 -78.54
C GLY A 73 15.25 14.46 -78.32
N GLY A 74 15.96 14.60 -77.20
CA GLY A 74 16.80 15.75 -76.88
C GLY A 74 16.09 16.88 -76.11
N VAL A 75 14.85 16.69 -75.67
CA VAL A 75 14.11 17.67 -74.84
C VAL A 75 14.56 17.55 -73.39
N ASP A 76 14.98 18.66 -72.76
CA ASP A 76 15.23 18.67 -71.31
C ASP A 76 13.91 18.73 -70.53
N VAL A 77 13.30 17.56 -70.37
CA VAL A 77 11.99 17.41 -69.69
C VAL A 77 12.04 17.82 -68.22
N ARG A 78 13.18 17.63 -67.53
CA ARG A 78 13.30 18.00 -66.10
C ARG A 78 13.32 19.51 -65.92
N LEU A 79 14.02 20.23 -66.80
CA LEU A 79 13.97 21.69 -66.82
C LEU A 79 12.56 22.21 -67.19
N ARG A 80 11.86 21.54 -68.11
CA ARG A 80 10.47 21.88 -68.46
C ARG A 80 9.52 21.69 -67.28
N VAL A 81 9.62 20.57 -66.55
CA VAL A 81 8.86 20.35 -65.32
C VAL A 81 9.16 21.44 -64.30
N LYS A 82 10.45 21.75 -64.05
CA LYS A 82 10.82 22.83 -63.13
C LYS A 82 10.19 24.17 -63.50
N ASN A 83 10.19 24.54 -64.77
CA ASN A 83 9.65 25.83 -65.22
C ASN A 83 8.12 25.87 -65.21
N ARG A 84 7.45 24.73 -65.41
CA ARG A 84 5.97 24.65 -65.41
C ARG A 84 5.39 24.60 -64.00
N ILE A 85 6.07 23.93 -63.06
CA ILE A 85 5.64 23.83 -61.66
C ILE A 85 6.16 25.02 -60.83
N GLY A 86 7.38 25.49 -61.09
CA GLY A 86 8.02 26.57 -60.33
C GLY A 86 7.64 27.98 -60.76
N VAL A 87 6.36 28.22 -61.04
CA VAL A 87 5.86 29.56 -61.40
C VAL A 87 5.60 30.40 -60.14
N GLU A 88 5.99 31.68 -60.15
CA GLU A 88 5.86 32.57 -58.98
C GLU A 88 4.41 32.79 -58.53
N SER A 89 3.44 32.60 -59.41
CA SER A 89 2.01 32.71 -59.08
C SER A 89 1.45 31.50 -58.31
N SER A 90 2.15 30.37 -58.31
CA SER A 90 1.72 29.15 -57.62
C SER A 90 2.14 29.23 -56.16
N VAL A 91 1.15 29.33 -55.27
CA VAL A 91 1.33 29.44 -53.81
C VAL A 91 0.46 28.41 -53.08
N PRO A 92 0.77 28.09 -51.81
CA PRO A 92 -0.03 27.19 -50.98
C PRO A 92 -1.53 27.46 -51.04
N ASN A 93 -2.30 26.42 -51.29
CA ASN A 93 -3.77 26.45 -51.18
C ASN A 93 -4.23 26.00 -49.80
N ARG A 94 -5.55 26.08 -49.56
CA ARG A 94 -6.19 25.77 -48.29
C ARG A 94 -5.91 24.32 -47.81
N LEU A 95 -5.81 23.36 -48.73
CA LEU A 95 -5.50 21.97 -48.37
C LEU A 95 -4.08 21.80 -47.85
N HIS A 96 -3.10 22.52 -48.40
CA HIS A 96 -1.72 22.51 -47.88
C HIS A 96 -1.66 23.02 -46.44
N GLY A 97 -2.35 24.12 -46.15
CA GLY A 97 -2.47 24.67 -44.80
C GLY A 97 -3.08 23.64 -43.83
N ALA A 98 -4.19 23.02 -44.23
CA ALA A 98 -4.89 22.02 -43.43
C ALA A 98 -4.02 20.76 -43.14
N ILE A 99 -3.27 20.28 -44.13
CA ILE A 99 -2.31 19.16 -43.96
C ILE A 99 -1.20 19.56 -43.00
N ALA A 100 -0.64 20.76 -43.14
CA ALA A 100 0.39 21.26 -42.25
C ALA A 100 -0.13 21.36 -40.81
N ASP A 101 -1.32 21.92 -40.59
CA ASP A 101 -1.96 22.00 -39.28
C ASP A 101 -2.18 20.62 -38.64
N LEU A 102 -2.74 19.67 -39.39
CA LEU A 102 -2.93 18.30 -38.89
C LEU A 102 -1.60 17.62 -38.53
N SER A 103 -0.55 17.85 -39.31
CA SER A 103 0.76 17.24 -39.07
C SER A 103 1.44 17.77 -37.81
N VAL A 104 1.17 19.03 -37.44
CA VAL A 104 1.75 19.69 -36.26
C VAL A 104 0.92 19.45 -35.00
N ALA A 105 -0.37 19.16 -35.16
CA ALA A 105 -1.25 18.77 -34.05
C ALA A 105 -0.91 17.40 -33.43
N GLY A 106 -0.10 16.58 -34.12
CA GLY A 106 0.39 15.29 -33.59
C GLY A 106 1.76 15.38 -32.93
N PRO A 107 2.21 14.33 -32.22
CA PRO A 107 3.51 14.31 -31.53
C PRO A 107 4.72 14.52 -32.46
N ALA A 108 4.60 14.14 -33.73
CA ALA A 108 5.63 14.33 -34.73
C ALA A 108 5.03 14.40 -36.14
N ALA A 109 5.42 15.44 -36.88
CA ALA A 109 5.01 15.62 -38.27
C ALA A 109 5.67 14.56 -39.16
N ARG A 110 4.89 13.83 -39.97
CA ARG A 110 5.39 12.86 -40.95
C ARG A 110 4.64 12.99 -42.26
N ILE A 111 5.28 13.65 -43.21
CA ILE A 111 4.71 13.90 -44.54
C ILE A 111 5.59 13.24 -45.58
N VAL A 112 4.99 12.48 -46.48
CA VAL A 112 5.66 11.94 -47.67
C VAL A 112 4.95 12.49 -48.89
N THR A 113 5.68 13.07 -49.83
CA THR A 113 5.08 13.63 -51.05
C THR A 113 5.84 13.22 -52.30
N THR A 114 5.08 13.02 -53.38
CA THR A 114 5.58 12.86 -54.75
C THR A 114 5.57 14.18 -55.52
N ASN A 115 5.05 15.26 -54.93
CA ASN A 115 4.98 16.57 -55.57
C ASN A 115 6.35 17.22 -55.58
N TYR A 116 6.64 17.95 -56.67
CA TYR A 116 7.92 18.65 -56.82
C TYR A 116 7.92 20.03 -56.14
N ASP A 117 6.74 20.61 -55.98
CA ASP A 117 6.54 21.95 -55.45
C ASP A 117 6.94 22.05 -53.96
N LEU A 118 6.99 23.27 -53.43
CA LEU A 118 7.47 23.54 -52.06
C LEU A 118 6.34 23.93 -51.10
N HIS A 119 5.09 23.67 -51.45
CA HIS A 119 3.94 24.28 -50.77
C HIS A 119 3.83 23.79 -49.32
N LEU A 120 3.96 22.48 -49.07
CA LEU A 120 3.94 21.89 -47.73
C LEU A 120 5.08 22.41 -46.84
N SER A 121 6.30 22.46 -47.37
CA SER A 121 7.46 22.98 -46.64
C SER A 121 7.33 24.48 -46.36
N THR A 122 6.65 25.22 -47.22
CA THR A 122 6.38 26.66 -47.03
C THR A 122 5.38 26.87 -45.90
N GLU A 123 4.29 26.10 -45.88
CA GLU A 123 3.28 26.14 -44.81
C GLU A 123 3.87 25.75 -43.44
N LEU A 124 4.65 24.68 -43.37
CA LEU A 124 5.31 24.26 -42.12
C LEU A 124 6.31 25.31 -41.61
N ALA A 125 7.12 25.88 -42.50
CA ALA A 125 8.06 26.94 -42.13
C ALA A 125 7.35 28.23 -41.66
N ALA A 126 6.23 28.59 -42.29
CA ALA A 126 5.43 29.74 -41.88
C ALA A 126 4.86 29.62 -40.46
N LYS A 127 4.66 28.38 -39.99
CA LYS A 127 4.21 28.06 -38.63
C LYS A 127 5.33 28.02 -37.60
N GLY A 128 6.59 28.27 -38.00
CA GLY A 128 7.75 28.29 -37.10
C GLY A 128 8.18 26.90 -36.60
N VAL A 129 7.75 25.84 -37.27
CA VAL A 129 8.08 24.46 -36.91
C VAL A 129 9.46 24.10 -37.47
N GLU A 130 10.36 23.60 -36.63
CA GLU A 130 11.59 22.95 -37.10
C GLU A 130 11.27 21.54 -37.57
N PHE A 131 11.69 21.20 -38.79
CA PHE A 131 11.50 19.87 -39.37
C PHE A 131 12.67 19.49 -40.27
N ASP A 132 12.96 18.20 -40.34
CA ASP A 132 13.90 17.67 -41.31
C ASP A 132 13.24 17.53 -42.69
N GLU A 133 13.93 17.98 -43.73
CA GLU A 133 13.49 17.82 -45.12
C GLU A 133 14.41 16.83 -45.85
N TYR A 134 13.88 15.68 -46.22
CA TYR A 134 14.58 14.61 -46.92
C TYR A 134 14.22 14.61 -48.40
N ILE A 135 15.22 14.70 -49.28
CA ILE A 135 15.01 14.85 -50.72
C ILE A 135 15.68 13.69 -51.45
N GLY A 136 14.93 12.97 -52.27
CA GLY A 136 15.46 11.88 -53.10
C GLY A 136 16.72 12.32 -53.88
N PRO A 137 17.80 11.52 -53.92
CA PRO A 137 17.92 10.13 -53.47
C PRO A 137 18.35 9.94 -51.99
N ALA A 138 18.55 11.02 -51.22
CA ALA A 138 19.02 10.95 -49.83
C ALA A 138 17.83 10.87 -48.86
N LEU A 139 17.30 9.66 -48.67
CA LEU A 139 16.15 9.38 -47.79
C LEU A 139 16.59 8.68 -46.49
N PRO A 140 15.82 8.79 -45.40
CA PRO A 140 16.04 8.03 -44.17
C PRO A 140 15.71 6.54 -44.37
N MET A 141 15.91 5.72 -43.35
CA MET A 141 15.65 4.27 -43.44
C MET A 141 14.16 3.93 -43.59
N GLY A 142 13.27 4.80 -43.13
CA GLY A 142 11.81 4.71 -43.34
C GLY A 142 11.02 4.11 -42.17
N ASP A 143 11.68 3.42 -41.25
CA ASP A 143 11.12 2.92 -39.97
C ASP A 143 11.31 3.92 -38.81
N ASP A 144 12.23 4.87 -38.93
CA ASP A 144 12.43 5.97 -37.96
C ASP A 144 12.71 7.28 -38.72
N PHE A 145 11.71 8.16 -38.79
CA PHE A 145 11.84 9.51 -39.35
C PHE A 145 10.74 10.45 -38.83
N SER A 146 11.03 11.75 -38.87
CA SER A 146 10.06 12.84 -38.70
C SER A 146 10.40 13.97 -39.69
N GLY A 147 9.40 14.75 -40.10
CA GLY A 147 9.54 15.82 -41.09
C GLY A 147 8.93 15.49 -42.46
N VAL A 148 9.50 16.07 -43.52
CA VAL A 148 8.96 16.01 -44.89
C VAL A 148 9.89 15.22 -45.81
N VAL A 149 9.34 14.20 -46.48
CA VAL A 149 10.06 13.36 -47.45
C VAL A 149 9.56 13.66 -48.86
N CYS A 150 10.40 14.30 -49.68
CA CYS A 150 10.15 14.54 -51.10
C CYS A 150 10.71 13.37 -51.92
N LEU A 151 9.87 12.36 -52.18
CA LEU A 151 10.27 11.12 -52.87
C LEU A 151 10.82 11.39 -54.25
N HIS A 152 10.18 12.24 -55.06
CA HIS A 152 10.57 12.48 -56.46
C HIS A 152 11.50 13.68 -56.63
N GLY A 153 12.08 14.16 -55.53
CA GLY A 153 12.84 15.41 -55.49
C GLY A 153 11.93 16.63 -55.30
N ASN A 154 12.53 17.82 -55.23
CA ASN A 154 11.80 19.07 -55.15
C ASN A 154 12.48 20.20 -55.96
N LEU A 155 11.80 21.33 -56.13
CA LEU A 155 12.27 22.44 -56.96
C LEU A 155 13.47 23.22 -56.38
N ARG A 156 13.84 23.00 -55.10
CA ARG A 156 15.01 23.66 -54.47
C ARG A 156 16.34 23.13 -55.02
N LYS A 157 16.38 21.86 -55.45
CA LYS A 157 17.60 21.22 -55.96
C LYS A 157 17.72 21.36 -57.49
N ASP A 158 18.86 20.93 -58.02
CA ASP A 158 19.12 20.87 -59.45
C ASP A 158 18.10 19.92 -60.14
N PRO A 159 17.45 20.33 -61.25
CA PRO A 159 16.45 19.53 -61.96
C PRO A 159 16.87 18.09 -62.26
N LYS A 160 18.17 17.82 -62.41
CA LYS A 160 18.68 16.45 -62.66
C LYS A 160 18.35 15.44 -61.56
N HIS A 161 17.93 15.91 -60.38
CA HIS A 161 17.53 15.07 -59.26
C HIS A 161 16.03 14.76 -59.23
N LEU A 162 15.22 15.38 -60.10
CA LEU A 162 13.80 15.10 -60.21
C LEU A 162 13.56 13.73 -60.85
N VAL A 163 12.61 12.97 -60.30
CA VAL A 163 12.17 11.67 -60.84
C VAL A 163 10.98 11.90 -61.76
N VAL A 164 11.20 11.96 -63.07
CA VAL A 164 10.15 12.38 -64.03
C VAL A 164 9.92 11.34 -65.12
N THR A 165 10.97 10.75 -65.68
CA THR A 165 10.85 9.80 -66.81
C THR A 165 10.86 8.36 -66.34
N ASP A 166 10.43 7.43 -67.20
CA ASP A 166 10.55 5.98 -67.00
C ASP A 166 11.97 5.54 -66.54
N ARG A 167 13.04 6.11 -67.12
CA ARG A 167 14.42 5.90 -66.68
C ARG A 167 14.70 6.35 -65.25
N ASP A 168 14.11 7.47 -64.83
CA ASP A 168 14.27 7.97 -63.46
C ASP A 168 13.53 7.08 -62.47
N PHE A 169 12.30 6.67 -62.80
CA PHE A 169 11.53 5.71 -62.01
C PHE A 169 12.28 4.38 -61.89
N GLY A 170 12.81 3.84 -62.99
CA GLY A 170 13.64 2.64 -62.99
C GLY A 170 14.89 2.80 -62.13
N ARG A 171 15.51 3.98 -62.11
CA ARG A 171 16.64 4.26 -61.22
C ARG A 171 16.23 4.31 -59.75
N ALA A 172 15.17 5.06 -59.42
CA ALA A 172 14.71 5.31 -58.07
C ALA A 172 14.18 4.05 -57.36
N TYR A 173 13.40 3.24 -58.09
CA TYR A 173 12.67 2.11 -57.53
C TYR A 173 13.32 0.75 -57.79
N LEU A 174 14.14 0.59 -58.85
CA LEU A 174 14.71 -0.71 -59.22
C LEU A 174 16.24 -0.75 -59.12
N ARG A 175 16.94 0.15 -59.79
CA ARG A 175 18.40 0.07 -59.92
C ARG A 175 19.14 0.52 -58.66
N ASP A 176 18.85 1.74 -58.20
CA ASP A 176 19.44 2.31 -56.98
C ASP A 176 18.52 2.05 -55.77
N ALA A 177 17.23 1.78 -56.02
CA ALA A 177 16.22 1.28 -55.08
C ALA A 177 16.03 2.05 -53.77
N TRP A 178 16.49 3.31 -53.69
CA TRP A 178 16.38 4.13 -52.49
C TRP A 178 14.91 4.43 -52.14
N ALA A 179 14.05 4.64 -53.15
CA ALA A 179 12.63 4.87 -52.91
C ALA A 179 11.93 3.60 -52.41
N SER A 180 12.24 2.45 -53.01
CA SER A 180 11.65 1.16 -52.61
C SER A 180 12.05 0.75 -51.20
N ARG A 181 13.32 0.92 -50.81
CA ARG A 181 13.81 0.58 -49.46
C ARG A 181 13.16 1.43 -48.37
N PHE A 182 13.02 2.73 -48.60
CA PHE A 182 12.32 3.64 -47.68
C PHE A 182 10.85 3.23 -47.53
N LEU A 183 10.15 3.04 -48.65
CA LEU A 183 8.72 2.72 -48.65
C LEU A 183 8.42 1.35 -48.04
N GLU A 184 9.24 0.34 -48.31
CA GLU A 184 9.09 -1.00 -47.72
C GLU A 184 9.05 -0.96 -46.19
N ARG A 185 9.99 -0.23 -45.56
CA ARG A 185 10.05 -0.07 -44.11
C ARG A 185 8.92 0.81 -43.58
N MET A 186 8.66 1.93 -44.25
CA MET A 186 7.62 2.87 -43.84
C MET A 186 6.22 2.23 -43.85
N PHE A 187 5.85 1.49 -44.89
CA PHE A 187 4.58 0.77 -44.94
C PHE A 187 4.52 -0.47 -44.03
N GLY A 188 5.66 -0.92 -43.52
CA GLY A 188 5.73 -1.97 -42.50
C GLY A 188 5.41 -1.45 -41.10
N GLU A 189 5.86 -0.23 -40.78
CA GLU A 189 5.81 0.36 -39.44
C GLU A 189 4.64 1.34 -39.24
N TYR A 190 4.33 2.17 -40.24
CA TYR A 190 3.43 3.30 -40.10
C TYR A 190 2.07 3.10 -40.77
N THR A 191 1.01 3.64 -40.15
CA THR A 191 -0.30 3.76 -40.78
C THR A 191 -0.24 4.88 -41.82
N VAL A 192 -0.77 4.66 -43.03
CA VAL A 192 -0.64 5.64 -44.12
C VAL A 192 -1.99 6.15 -44.59
N LEU A 193 -2.11 7.48 -44.72
CA LEU A 193 -3.27 8.15 -45.31
C LEU A 193 -2.88 8.88 -46.59
N PHE A 194 -3.39 8.42 -47.74
CA PHE A 194 -3.21 9.06 -49.03
C PHE A 194 -4.19 10.22 -49.23
N ILE A 195 -3.67 11.39 -49.62
CA ILE A 195 -4.45 12.62 -49.86
C ILE A 195 -4.06 13.19 -51.23
N GLY A 196 -5.07 13.55 -52.05
CA GLY A 196 -4.81 14.08 -53.40
C GLY A 196 -4.12 13.08 -54.32
N TYR A 197 -4.28 11.78 -54.06
CA TYR A 197 -3.57 10.70 -54.74
C TYR A 197 -4.52 9.88 -55.62
N SER A 198 -4.10 9.53 -56.84
CA SER A 198 -4.91 8.74 -57.78
C SER A 198 -4.55 7.25 -57.73
N HIS A 199 -5.54 6.36 -57.84
CA HIS A 199 -5.33 4.91 -57.97
C HIS A 199 -4.66 4.52 -59.29
N SER A 200 -4.59 5.43 -60.27
CA SER A 200 -3.99 5.20 -61.60
C SER A 200 -2.51 5.55 -61.68
N ASP A 201 -1.91 6.00 -60.58
CA ASP A 201 -0.49 6.34 -60.54
C ASP A 201 0.38 5.08 -60.76
N VAL A 202 1.36 5.21 -61.66
CA VAL A 202 2.35 4.19 -62.01
C VAL A 202 3.08 3.71 -60.76
N VAL A 203 3.42 4.63 -59.84
CA VAL A 203 4.12 4.35 -58.59
C VAL A 203 3.32 3.36 -57.73
N MET A 204 2.01 3.58 -57.57
CA MET A 204 1.14 2.73 -56.74
C MET A 204 0.90 1.35 -57.33
N THR A 205 0.83 1.24 -58.65
CA THR A 205 0.59 -0.04 -59.34
C THR A 205 1.71 -1.05 -59.07
N TYR A 206 2.96 -0.56 -58.94
CA TYR A 206 4.13 -1.38 -58.60
C TYR A 206 4.36 -1.51 -57.09
N LEU A 207 4.17 -0.45 -56.31
CA LEU A 207 4.38 -0.45 -54.86
C LEU A 207 3.33 -1.27 -54.11
N ALA A 208 2.05 -1.01 -54.34
CA ALA A 208 1.01 -1.61 -53.50
C ALA A 208 0.88 -3.14 -53.69
N ARG A 209 1.40 -3.67 -54.81
CA ARG A 209 1.47 -5.13 -55.08
C ARG A 209 2.76 -5.79 -54.58
N SER A 210 3.82 -5.02 -54.32
CA SER A 210 5.11 -5.53 -53.82
C SER A 210 5.26 -5.42 -52.30
N LEU A 211 4.45 -4.60 -51.65
CA LEU A 211 4.42 -4.38 -50.21
C LEU A 211 3.41 -5.33 -49.54
N GLY A 212 3.88 -6.22 -48.66
CA GLY A 212 3.08 -7.27 -48.00
C GLY A 212 1.95 -6.77 -47.08
N THR A 213 1.45 -7.65 -46.21
CA THR A 213 0.36 -7.39 -45.23
C THR A 213 0.82 -6.56 -44.02
N GLY A 214 1.56 -5.48 -44.25
CA GLY A 214 2.07 -4.56 -43.22
C GLY A 214 0.99 -3.68 -42.58
N ALA A 215 1.39 -2.51 -42.08
CA ALA A 215 0.49 -1.56 -41.43
C ALA A 215 -0.68 -1.09 -42.35
N PRO A 216 -1.83 -0.72 -41.77
CA PRO A 216 -3.03 -0.39 -42.53
C PRO A 216 -2.89 0.90 -43.36
N ARG A 217 -3.58 0.94 -44.51
CA ARG A 217 -3.43 1.99 -45.54
C ARG A 217 -4.80 2.50 -45.96
N PHE A 218 -4.94 3.80 -46.02
CA PHE A 218 -6.20 4.48 -46.28
C PHE A 218 -6.04 5.53 -47.38
N ALA A 219 -7.07 5.78 -48.18
CA ALA A 219 -7.04 6.83 -49.21
C ALA A 219 -8.33 7.65 -49.20
N LEU A 220 -8.21 8.97 -49.14
CA LEU A 220 -9.35 9.87 -49.28
C LEU A 220 -9.72 10.01 -50.76
N THR A 221 -10.96 9.63 -51.11
CA THR A 221 -11.42 9.59 -52.50
C THR A 221 -12.89 9.99 -52.65
N PRO A 222 -13.27 10.71 -53.73
CA PRO A 222 -14.67 10.97 -54.04
C PRO A 222 -15.39 9.75 -54.63
N ASP A 223 -14.65 8.75 -55.11
CA ASP A 223 -15.17 7.45 -55.55
C ASP A 223 -14.60 6.33 -54.66
N PRO A 224 -15.26 6.02 -53.52
CA PRO A 224 -14.86 4.92 -52.65
C PRO A 224 -15.22 3.54 -53.23
N THR A 225 -16.00 3.48 -54.32
CA THR A 225 -16.45 2.22 -54.93
C THR A 225 -15.52 1.69 -56.01
N ALA A 226 -14.55 2.50 -56.45
CA ALA A 226 -13.55 2.11 -57.43
C ALA A 226 -12.84 0.80 -57.01
N PRO A 227 -12.91 -0.27 -57.83
CA PRO A 227 -12.37 -1.59 -57.47
C PRO A 227 -10.84 -1.59 -57.29
N ASN A 228 -10.17 -0.58 -57.83
CA ASN A 228 -8.72 -0.45 -57.87
C ASN A 228 -8.11 -0.21 -56.47
N TRP A 229 -8.81 0.44 -55.55
CA TRP A 229 -8.27 0.66 -54.19
C TRP A 229 -8.09 -0.66 -53.42
N ARG A 230 -9.11 -1.52 -53.46
CA ARG A 230 -9.09 -2.80 -52.76
C ARG A 230 -8.05 -3.77 -53.34
N SER A 231 -7.80 -3.73 -54.65
CA SER A 231 -6.77 -4.57 -55.28
C SER A 231 -5.34 -4.14 -54.94
N LEU A 232 -5.16 -2.91 -54.46
CA LEU A 232 -3.90 -2.35 -53.95
C LEU A 232 -3.74 -2.52 -52.43
N GLY A 233 -4.70 -3.17 -51.74
CA GLY A 233 -4.66 -3.31 -50.29
C GLY A 233 -4.88 -2.00 -49.54
N ILE A 234 -5.59 -1.04 -50.15
CA ILE A 234 -5.87 0.29 -49.58
C ILE A 234 -7.37 0.41 -49.31
N GLN A 235 -7.72 0.85 -48.11
CA GLN A 235 -9.09 1.08 -47.72
C GLN A 235 -9.53 2.50 -48.11
N PRO A 236 -10.51 2.66 -49.02
CA PRO A 236 -10.98 3.99 -49.40
C PRO A 236 -11.82 4.61 -48.27
N VAL A 237 -11.59 5.91 -48.03
CA VAL A 237 -12.37 6.78 -47.15
C VAL A 237 -13.09 7.79 -48.03
N GLY A 238 -14.42 7.64 -48.12
CA GLY A 238 -15.25 8.39 -49.06
C GLY A 238 -15.58 9.81 -48.58
N TYR A 239 -15.54 10.78 -49.49
CA TYR A 239 -16.11 12.11 -49.30
C TYR A 239 -16.95 12.51 -50.51
N LYS A 240 -17.84 13.51 -50.37
CA LYS A 240 -18.67 13.99 -51.47
C LYS A 240 -17.94 15.08 -52.25
N ALA A 241 -17.81 14.92 -53.56
CA ALA A 241 -17.43 16.00 -54.47
C ALA A 241 -18.70 16.55 -55.14
N VAL A 242 -18.90 17.87 -55.07
CA VAL A 242 -20.05 18.57 -55.65
C VAL A 242 -19.54 19.49 -56.75
N ASP A 243 -20.06 19.36 -57.98
CA ASP A 243 -19.63 20.15 -59.15
C ASP A 243 -18.09 20.16 -59.36
N GLU A 244 -17.46 18.99 -59.26
CA GLU A 244 -15.99 18.78 -59.33
C GLU A 244 -15.17 19.46 -58.20
N SER A 245 -15.83 20.09 -57.22
CA SER A 245 -15.17 20.68 -56.05
C SER A 245 -14.85 19.63 -54.99
N HIS A 246 -13.61 19.67 -54.49
CA HIS A 246 -13.11 18.84 -53.39
C HIS A 246 -13.22 19.52 -52.02
N ALA A 247 -14.06 20.55 -51.86
CA ALA A 247 -14.18 21.31 -50.61
C ALA A 247 -14.42 20.44 -49.36
N ALA A 248 -15.25 19.39 -49.46
CA ALA A 248 -15.51 18.48 -48.34
C ALA A 248 -14.26 17.77 -47.80
N LEU A 249 -13.27 17.49 -48.67
CA LEU A 249 -11.97 16.96 -48.24
C LEU A 249 -11.21 18.00 -47.41
N VAL A 250 -11.16 19.23 -47.89
CA VAL A 250 -10.45 20.33 -47.20
C VAL A 250 -11.09 20.61 -45.85
N ASP A 251 -12.42 20.74 -45.81
CA ASP A 251 -13.18 20.98 -44.59
C ASP A 251 -13.01 19.86 -43.56
N ALA A 252 -12.89 18.60 -44.01
CA ALA A 252 -12.66 17.45 -43.15
C ALA A 252 -11.26 17.43 -42.54
N ILE A 253 -10.21 17.73 -43.33
CA ILE A 253 -8.84 17.82 -42.79
C ILE A 253 -8.69 19.01 -41.84
N GLU A 254 -9.29 20.16 -42.15
CA GLU A 254 -9.32 21.31 -41.24
C GLU A 254 -10.05 20.98 -39.94
N GLY A 255 -11.25 20.39 -40.04
CA GLY A 255 -12.01 19.93 -38.87
C GLY A 255 -11.22 18.97 -38.00
N TRP A 256 -10.44 18.07 -38.63
CA TRP A 256 -9.61 17.12 -37.91
C TRP A 256 -8.40 17.82 -37.25
N SER A 257 -7.73 18.73 -37.95
CA SER A 257 -6.63 19.51 -37.38
C SER A 257 -7.08 20.35 -36.18
N SER A 258 -8.28 20.96 -36.25
CA SER A 258 -8.87 21.72 -35.16
C SER A 258 -9.18 20.80 -33.97
N LEU A 259 -9.77 19.63 -34.22
CA LEU A 259 -10.05 18.66 -33.16
C LEU A 259 -8.77 18.11 -32.51
N ALA A 260 -7.73 17.85 -33.30
CA ALA A 260 -6.47 17.29 -32.83
C ALA A 260 -5.63 18.30 -32.04
N SER A 261 -5.86 19.60 -32.22
CA SER A 261 -5.17 20.68 -31.51
C SER A 261 -5.88 21.14 -30.24
N MET A 262 -7.08 20.61 -29.94
CA MET A 262 -7.83 20.96 -28.73
C MET A 262 -7.09 20.50 -27.46
N GLY A 263 -6.94 21.42 -26.52
CA GLY A 263 -6.52 21.11 -25.16
C GLY A 263 -7.65 20.49 -24.32
N LEU A 264 -7.36 20.12 -23.08
CA LEU A 264 -8.37 19.55 -22.17
C LEU A 264 -9.45 20.59 -21.82
N LEU A 265 -9.09 21.88 -21.72
CA LEU A 265 -10.08 22.95 -21.49
C LEU A 265 -11.01 23.14 -22.69
N ASP A 266 -10.48 23.10 -23.92
CA ASP A 266 -11.30 23.17 -25.14
C ASP A 266 -12.26 21.97 -25.22
N HIS A 267 -11.75 20.78 -24.90
CA HIS A 267 -12.57 19.57 -24.83
C HIS A 267 -13.66 19.71 -23.76
N ARG A 268 -13.32 20.21 -22.58
CA ARG A 268 -14.28 20.46 -21.50
C ARG A 268 -15.37 21.44 -21.93
N GLN A 269 -15.03 22.56 -22.58
CA GLN A 269 -16.01 23.52 -23.08
C GLN A 269 -16.93 22.88 -24.11
N ARG A 270 -16.37 22.18 -25.10
CA ARG A 270 -17.16 21.48 -26.13
C ARG A 270 -18.08 20.41 -25.53
N ILE A 271 -17.57 19.62 -24.58
CA ILE A 271 -18.39 18.62 -23.86
C ILE A 271 -19.51 19.33 -23.10
N SER A 272 -19.23 20.43 -22.40
CA SER A 272 -20.23 21.20 -21.67
C SER A 272 -21.35 21.72 -22.56
N GLU A 273 -21.05 22.16 -23.78
CA GLU A 273 -22.05 22.59 -24.75
C GLU A 273 -22.90 21.41 -25.26
N MET A 274 -22.28 20.25 -25.47
CA MET A 274 -22.96 19.05 -25.97
C MET A 274 -23.85 18.40 -24.91
N VAL A 275 -23.39 18.32 -23.66
CA VAL A 275 -24.12 17.69 -22.54
C VAL A 275 -25.24 18.56 -21.97
N ALA A 276 -25.28 19.85 -22.33
CA ALA A 276 -26.36 20.76 -21.97
C ALA A 276 -27.71 20.40 -22.61
N THR A 277 -27.71 19.56 -23.65
CA THR A 277 -28.91 19.06 -24.33
C THR A 277 -28.89 17.53 -24.44
N ALA A 278 -29.97 16.94 -24.94
CA ALA A 278 -30.05 15.51 -25.22
C ALA A 278 -28.92 15.04 -26.15
N PRO A 279 -28.44 13.78 -26.01
CA PRO A 279 -27.40 13.22 -26.88
C PRO A 279 -27.74 13.36 -28.35
N SER A 280 -26.90 14.10 -29.07
CA SER A 280 -27.12 14.43 -30.47
C SER A 280 -27.10 13.20 -31.36
N GLN A 281 -27.97 13.21 -32.38
CA GLN A 281 -28.01 12.20 -33.45
C GLN A 281 -27.20 12.63 -34.68
N VAL A 282 -26.58 13.81 -34.65
CA VAL A 282 -25.68 14.27 -35.71
C VAL A 282 -24.44 13.37 -35.70
N PRO A 283 -24.08 12.71 -36.82
CA PRO A 283 -23.00 11.72 -36.84
C PRO A 283 -21.67 12.22 -36.27
N GLU A 284 -21.28 13.47 -36.59
CA GLU A 284 -20.07 14.12 -36.07
C GLU A 284 -20.09 14.22 -34.54
N GLU A 285 -21.15 14.80 -33.98
CA GLU A 285 -21.33 14.97 -32.53
C GLU A 285 -21.43 13.62 -31.80
N ALA A 286 -22.20 12.67 -32.34
CA ALA A 286 -22.33 11.33 -31.77
C ALA A 286 -20.98 10.61 -31.72
N SER A 287 -20.21 10.63 -32.81
CA SER A 287 -18.91 9.98 -32.87
C SER A 287 -17.84 10.64 -31.98
N TYR A 288 -17.94 11.97 -31.77
CA TYR A 288 -17.08 12.67 -30.83
C TYR A 288 -17.35 12.20 -29.39
N LEU A 289 -18.62 12.12 -28.97
CA LEU A 289 -19.00 11.63 -27.65
C LEU A 289 -18.54 10.19 -27.42
N GLU A 290 -18.69 9.32 -28.42
CA GLU A 290 -18.20 7.94 -28.38
C GLU A 290 -16.68 7.89 -28.16
N SER A 291 -15.93 8.77 -28.85
CA SER A 291 -14.46 8.81 -28.72
C SER A 291 -13.97 9.23 -27.33
N LEU A 292 -14.81 9.86 -26.50
CA LEU A 292 -14.46 10.26 -25.13
C LEU A 292 -14.21 9.05 -24.24
N PHE A 293 -14.95 7.95 -24.44
CA PHE A 293 -14.88 6.75 -23.61
C PHE A 293 -13.60 5.93 -23.87
N ALA A 294 -12.93 6.16 -25.01
CA ALA A 294 -11.65 5.56 -25.36
C ALA A 294 -10.45 6.26 -24.68
N ASP A 295 -10.65 7.47 -24.16
CA ASP A 295 -9.60 8.33 -23.61
C ASP A 295 -9.86 8.57 -22.10
N PRO A 296 -9.01 8.04 -21.20
CA PRO A 296 -9.19 8.15 -19.75
C PRO A 296 -9.31 9.58 -19.22
N ASP A 297 -8.70 10.55 -19.90
CA ASP A 297 -8.71 11.94 -19.46
C ASP A 297 -10.02 12.61 -19.88
N LYS A 298 -10.49 12.31 -21.09
CA LYS A 298 -11.74 12.86 -21.63
C LYS A 298 -12.98 12.25 -20.98
N VAL A 299 -12.97 10.96 -20.63
CA VAL A 299 -14.10 10.33 -19.94
C VAL A 299 -14.32 10.92 -18.55
N ARG A 300 -13.26 11.39 -17.88
CA ARG A 300 -13.39 12.15 -16.61
C ARG A 300 -14.10 13.47 -16.83
N LEU A 301 -13.71 14.24 -17.85
CA LEU A 301 -14.41 15.49 -18.20
C LEU A 301 -15.89 15.26 -18.53
N PHE A 302 -16.21 14.16 -19.22
CA PHE A 302 -17.59 13.74 -19.46
C PHE A 302 -18.31 13.43 -18.15
N ALA A 303 -17.74 12.58 -17.28
CA ALA A 303 -18.28 12.24 -15.97
C ALA A 303 -18.55 13.50 -15.10
N ASP A 304 -17.65 14.48 -15.14
CA ASP A 304 -17.79 15.72 -14.39
C ASP A 304 -18.95 16.61 -14.87
N LEU A 305 -19.37 16.51 -16.14
CA LEU A 305 -20.31 17.45 -16.76
C LEU A 305 -21.66 16.83 -17.15
N ALA A 306 -21.69 15.56 -17.54
CA ALA A 306 -22.89 14.90 -18.05
C ALA A 306 -23.88 14.60 -16.93
N ARG A 307 -25.12 15.06 -17.08
CA ARG A 307 -26.19 14.93 -16.06
C ARG A 307 -27.51 14.56 -16.72
N GLY A 308 -28.38 13.87 -15.98
CA GLY A 308 -29.76 13.59 -16.40
C GLY A 308 -29.95 12.26 -17.12
N GLU A 309 -31.20 11.82 -17.15
CA GLU A 309 -31.60 10.47 -17.57
C GLU A 309 -31.19 10.10 -19.00
N GLU A 310 -31.24 11.07 -19.91
CA GLU A 310 -30.89 10.88 -21.33
C GLU A 310 -29.43 10.45 -21.51
N TRP A 311 -28.53 11.00 -20.68
CA TRP A 311 -27.10 10.68 -20.72
C TRP A 311 -26.79 9.32 -20.08
N LEU A 312 -27.52 8.93 -19.04
CA LEU A 312 -27.45 7.57 -18.49
C LEU A 312 -27.93 6.53 -19.50
N ALA A 313 -29.07 6.77 -20.16
CA ALA A 313 -29.59 5.88 -21.18
C ALA A 313 -28.63 5.74 -22.37
N TRP A 314 -28.01 6.84 -22.79
CA TRP A 314 -27.01 6.83 -23.87
C TRP A 314 -25.73 6.08 -23.47
N ALA A 315 -25.20 6.30 -22.26
CA ALA A 315 -24.00 5.61 -21.77
C ALA A 315 -24.27 4.11 -21.53
N GLY A 316 -25.47 3.74 -21.08
CA GLY A 316 -25.90 2.36 -20.82
C GLY A 316 -25.77 1.42 -22.03
N GLY A 317 -25.85 1.97 -23.25
CA GLY A 317 -25.66 1.21 -24.49
C GLY A 317 -24.19 0.95 -24.88
N ARG A 318 -23.21 1.43 -24.10
CA ARG A 318 -21.79 1.40 -24.47
C ARG A 318 -21.01 0.31 -23.73
N PRO A 319 -20.20 -0.50 -24.43
CA PRO A 319 -19.40 -1.56 -23.80
C PRO A 319 -18.48 -1.06 -22.69
N GLU A 320 -17.93 0.14 -22.83
CA GLU A 320 -17.02 0.77 -21.88
C GLU A 320 -17.69 1.07 -20.55
N PHE A 321 -18.94 1.54 -20.57
CA PHE A 321 -19.74 1.75 -19.37
C PHE A 321 -20.22 0.42 -18.80
N GLN A 322 -20.69 -0.52 -19.64
CA GLN A 322 -21.16 -1.83 -19.19
C GLN A 322 -20.10 -2.63 -18.42
N ARG A 323 -18.81 -2.41 -18.71
CA ARG A 323 -17.69 -3.03 -17.98
C ARG A 323 -17.66 -2.73 -16.48
N ILE A 324 -18.18 -1.59 -16.02
CA ILE A 324 -18.20 -1.29 -14.58
C ILE A 324 -19.11 -2.25 -13.79
N PHE A 325 -20.03 -2.92 -14.50
CA PHE A 325 -20.96 -3.90 -13.94
C PHE A 325 -20.48 -5.35 -14.08
N ASP A 326 -19.36 -5.59 -14.77
CA ASP A 326 -18.77 -6.92 -14.96
C ASP A 326 -17.70 -7.19 -13.88
N PRO A 327 -17.92 -8.13 -12.94
CA PRO A 327 -16.95 -8.46 -11.89
C PRO A 327 -15.63 -9.04 -12.41
N SER A 328 -15.62 -9.57 -13.64
CA SER A 328 -14.44 -10.17 -14.28
C SER A 328 -13.65 -9.19 -15.15
N ALA A 329 -14.19 -8.00 -15.40
CA ALA A 329 -13.55 -7.02 -16.26
C ALA A 329 -12.27 -6.45 -15.61
N PRO A 330 -11.17 -6.32 -16.37
CA PRO A 330 -9.97 -5.68 -15.85
C PRO A 330 -10.23 -4.20 -15.58
N SER A 331 -9.76 -3.73 -14.42
CA SER A 331 -9.81 -2.31 -14.05
C SER A 331 -9.02 -1.46 -15.05
N ASN A 332 -9.57 -0.31 -15.42
CA ASN A 332 -8.87 0.73 -16.16
C ASN A 332 -9.28 2.12 -15.63
N ALA A 333 -8.46 3.14 -15.88
CA ALA A 333 -8.64 4.48 -15.32
C ALA A 333 -9.97 5.14 -15.72
N GLY A 334 -10.52 4.82 -16.90
CA GLY A 334 -11.81 5.34 -17.35
C GLY A 334 -13.01 4.70 -16.65
N ALA A 335 -12.94 3.40 -16.34
CA ALA A 335 -13.99 2.69 -15.63
C ALA A 335 -14.22 3.25 -14.21
N GLY A 336 -13.16 3.68 -13.52
CA GLY A 336 -13.28 4.32 -12.21
C GLY A 336 -14.04 5.64 -12.25
N ALA A 337 -13.76 6.48 -13.25
CA ALA A 337 -14.47 7.74 -13.45
C ALA A 337 -15.96 7.53 -13.75
N LEU A 338 -16.28 6.54 -14.59
CA LEU A 338 -17.66 6.16 -14.92
C LEU A 338 -18.40 5.55 -13.73
N ALA A 339 -17.74 4.74 -12.91
CA ALA A 339 -18.30 4.17 -11.70
C ALA A 339 -18.65 5.26 -10.67
N TRP A 340 -17.73 6.22 -10.47
CA TRP A 340 -17.98 7.36 -9.59
C TRP A 340 -19.11 8.23 -10.14
N TRP A 341 -19.10 8.57 -11.43
CA TRP A 341 -20.16 9.32 -12.10
C TRP A 341 -21.52 8.65 -11.91
N PHE A 342 -21.58 7.34 -12.13
CA PHE A 342 -22.80 6.57 -11.96
C PHE A 342 -23.34 6.66 -10.53
N ALA A 343 -22.47 6.44 -9.54
CA ALA A 343 -22.83 6.45 -8.13
C ALA A 343 -23.22 7.86 -7.64
N HIS A 344 -22.46 8.88 -8.01
CA HIS A 344 -22.67 10.24 -7.52
C HIS A 344 -23.84 10.97 -8.20
N GLU A 345 -24.07 10.75 -9.50
CA GLU A 345 -25.09 11.51 -10.23
C GLU A 345 -26.44 10.82 -10.33
N PHE A 346 -26.49 9.48 -10.26
CA PHE A 346 -27.73 8.75 -10.48
C PHE A 346 -28.16 7.87 -9.31
N VAL A 347 -27.23 7.28 -8.55
CA VAL A 347 -27.61 6.41 -7.43
C VAL A 347 -28.12 7.21 -6.23
N VAL A 348 -27.45 8.30 -5.87
CA VAL A 348 -27.85 9.13 -4.72
C VAL A 348 -29.00 10.09 -5.00
N ASP A 349 -29.26 10.43 -6.27
CA ASP A 349 -30.39 11.27 -6.68
C ASP A 349 -31.72 10.49 -6.63
N GLU A 350 -32.68 10.96 -5.83
CA GLU A 350 -34.00 10.32 -5.65
C GLU A 350 -34.75 10.11 -6.97
N SER A 351 -34.69 11.10 -7.87
CA SER A 351 -35.45 11.08 -9.11
C SER A 351 -34.84 10.16 -10.17
N LEU A 352 -33.53 9.93 -10.12
CA LEU A 352 -32.79 9.15 -11.12
C LEU A 352 -32.40 7.73 -10.65
N SER A 353 -32.45 7.47 -9.34
CA SER A 353 -32.05 6.18 -8.73
C SER A 353 -32.82 4.99 -9.31
N SER A 354 -34.11 5.16 -9.61
CA SER A 354 -34.91 4.10 -10.24
C SER A 354 -34.45 3.76 -11.67
N THR A 355 -34.01 4.76 -12.43
CA THR A 355 -33.45 4.55 -13.77
C THR A 355 -32.06 3.93 -13.68
N ALA A 356 -31.23 4.34 -12.71
CA ALA A 356 -29.93 3.70 -12.46
C ALA A 356 -30.08 2.20 -12.13
N LEU A 357 -31.07 1.81 -11.33
CA LEU A 357 -31.36 0.39 -11.06
C LEU A 357 -31.76 -0.35 -12.34
N ALA A 358 -32.56 0.27 -13.22
CA ALA A 358 -32.91 -0.30 -14.52
C ALA A 358 -31.67 -0.52 -15.40
N THR A 359 -30.71 0.40 -15.37
CA THR A 359 -29.43 0.25 -16.09
C THR A 359 -28.62 -0.94 -15.57
N VAL A 360 -28.52 -1.14 -14.25
CA VAL A 360 -27.83 -2.32 -13.69
C VAL A 360 -28.54 -3.62 -14.07
N ARG A 361 -29.88 -3.63 -14.03
CA ARG A 361 -30.68 -4.78 -14.47
C ARG A 361 -30.37 -5.14 -15.91
N ASP A 362 -30.34 -4.15 -16.80
CA ASP A 362 -30.09 -4.35 -18.23
C ASP A 362 -28.64 -4.79 -18.50
N ALA A 363 -27.71 -4.47 -17.60
CA ALA A 363 -26.32 -4.93 -17.61
C ALA A 363 -26.10 -6.34 -17.01
N GLY A 364 -27.16 -7.01 -16.52
CA GLY A 364 -27.08 -8.38 -15.97
C GLY A 364 -27.21 -8.49 -14.45
N GLY A 365 -27.41 -7.37 -13.74
CA GLY A 365 -27.71 -7.38 -12.31
C GLY A 365 -26.49 -7.51 -11.38
N THR A 366 -25.28 -7.43 -11.92
CA THR A 366 -24.02 -7.53 -11.16
C THR A 366 -23.31 -6.18 -11.04
N LEU A 367 -22.42 -6.07 -10.06
CA LEU A 367 -21.53 -4.91 -9.89
C LEU A 367 -20.07 -5.35 -9.97
N GLY A 368 -19.28 -4.68 -10.80
CA GLY A 368 -17.82 -4.78 -10.71
C GLY A 368 -17.31 -4.05 -9.47
N PHE A 369 -16.08 -4.39 -9.03
CA PHE A 369 -15.49 -3.85 -7.80
C PHE A 369 -15.51 -2.30 -7.75
N LEU A 370 -15.19 -1.63 -8.86
CA LEU A 370 -15.16 -0.16 -8.91
C LEU A 370 -16.56 0.45 -8.71
N ALA A 371 -17.58 -0.11 -9.36
CA ALA A 371 -18.96 0.34 -9.16
C ALA A 371 -19.45 0.02 -7.75
N TRP A 372 -19.14 -1.17 -7.23
CA TRP A 372 -19.48 -1.57 -5.87
C TRP A 372 -18.90 -0.61 -4.83
N SER A 373 -17.60 -0.32 -4.93
CA SER A 373 -16.92 0.59 -3.98
C SER A 373 -17.40 2.03 -4.11
N ALA A 374 -17.57 2.54 -5.33
CA ALA A 374 -18.10 3.90 -5.56
C ALA A 374 -19.51 4.07 -5.00
N ILE A 375 -20.40 3.09 -5.20
CA ILE A 375 -21.77 3.11 -4.66
C ILE A 375 -21.73 3.04 -3.12
N GLY A 376 -20.95 2.14 -2.55
CA GLY A 376 -20.78 2.03 -1.09
C GLY A 376 -20.32 3.33 -0.44
N GLN A 377 -19.30 3.97 -1.03
CA GLN A 377 -18.78 5.25 -0.58
C GLN A 377 -19.84 6.37 -0.64
N GLN A 378 -20.57 6.50 -1.75
CA GLN A 378 -21.58 7.56 -1.90
C GLN A 378 -22.78 7.37 -0.97
N ILE A 379 -23.22 6.12 -0.76
CA ILE A 379 -24.26 5.81 0.23
C ILE A 379 -23.79 6.19 1.63
N HIS A 380 -22.56 5.82 2.02
CA HIS A 380 -22.01 6.15 3.33
C HIS A 380 -21.89 7.67 3.54
N ALA A 381 -21.36 8.40 2.55
CA ALA A 381 -21.25 9.86 2.61
C ALA A 381 -22.62 10.54 2.76
N THR A 382 -23.62 10.07 2.01
CA THR A 382 -24.99 10.59 2.08
C THR A 382 -25.62 10.29 3.44
N SER A 383 -25.52 9.04 3.92
CA SER A 383 -26.05 8.61 5.22
C SER A 383 -25.36 9.29 6.42
N SER A 384 -24.12 9.74 6.29
CA SER A 384 -23.42 10.49 7.36
C SER A 384 -23.90 11.94 7.47
N SER A 385 -24.43 12.50 6.38
CA SER A 385 -24.92 13.87 6.31
C SER A 385 -26.40 14.02 6.68
N SER A 386 -27.20 12.97 6.50
CA SER A 386 -28.62 12.94 6.85
C SER A 386 -28.85 12.20 8.17
N SER A 387 -29.90 12.59 8.91
CA SER A 387 -30.25 11.92 10.15
C SER A 387 -30.88 10.54 9.94
N SER A 388 -31.10 10.07 8.71
CA SER A 388 -31.63 8.73 8.36
C SER A 388 -31.35 8.44 6.87
N ARG A 389 -31.19 7.16 6.50
CA ARG A 389 -30.97 6.75 5.10
C ARG A 389 -32.27 6.93 4.29
N PRO A 390 -32.22 7.61 3.13
CA PRO A 390 -33.37 7.70 2.23
C PRO A 390 -33.88 6.33 1.74
N GLU A 391 -35.20 6.17 1.63
CA GLU A 391 -35.84 4.89 1.27
C GLU A 391 -35.42 4.36 -0.11
N TRP A 392 -35.20 5.25 -1.08
CA TRP A 392 -34.78 4.89 -2.44
C TRP A 392 -33.36 4.31 -2.51
N LEU A 393 -32.55 4.44 -1.45
CA LEU A 393 -31.22 3.84 -1.37
C LEU A 393 -31.21 2.40 -0.85
N ARG A 394 -32.31 1.92 -0.24
CA ARG A 394 -32.39 0.56 0.30
C ARG A 394 -32.12 -0.54 -0.74
N PRO A 395 -32.67 -0.49 -1.98
CA PRO A 395 -32.37 -1.50 -3.00
C PRO A 395 -30.88 -1.57 -3.36
N TRP A 396 -30.18 -0.44 -3.30
CA TRP A 396 -28.74 -0.38 -3.58
C TRP A 396 -27.91 -1.10 -2.53
N VAL A 397 -28.28 -0.99 -1.24
CA VAL A 397 -27.62 -1.73 -0.17
C VAL A 397 -27.80 -3.24 -0.37
N VAL A 398 -29.00 -3.69 -0.74
CA VAL A 398 -29.24 -5.11 -1.07
C VAL A 398 -28.38 -5.56 -2.25
N LEU A 399 -28.27 -4.74 -3.30
CA LEU A 399 -27.42 -5.04 -4.45
C LEU A 399 -25.93 -5.10 -4.08
N LEU A 400 -25.45 -4.23 -3.17
CA LEU A 400 -24.09 -4.29 -2.64
C LEU A 400 -23.84 -5.58 -1.87
N MET A 401 -24.81 -6.05 -1.07
CA MET A 401 -24.68 -7.32 -0.34
C MET A 401 -24.51 -8.51 -1.29
N GLU A 402 -25.33 -8.60 -2.33
CA GLU A 402 -25.26 -9.69 -3.31
C GLU A 402 -23.97 -9.68 -4.15
N ASN A 403 -23.32 -8.52 -4.28
CA ASN A 403 -22.10 -8.33 -5.06
C ASN A 403 -20.87 -8.03 -4.18
N SER A 404 -20.92 -8.34 -2.89
CA SER A 404 -19.82 -8.02 -1.97
C SER A 404 -18.51 -8.65 -2.47
N PRO A 405 -17.42 -7.86 -2.65
CA PRO A 405 -16.09 -8.43 -2.76
C PRO A 405 -15.78 -9.17 -1.44
N GLY A 406 -14.79 -10.05 -1.47
CA GLY A 406 -14.35 -10.77 -0.27
C GLY A 406 -13.80 -9.84 0.83
N ARG A 407 -13.03 -10.39 1.77
CA ARG A 407 -12.48 -9.64 2.92
C ARG A 407 -11.72 -8.38 2.49
N GLY A 408 -11.94 -7.26 3.19
CA GLY A 408 -11.09 -6.06 3.10
C GLY A 408 -11.79 -4.70 3.16
N GLU A 409 -13.08 -4.62 2.80
CA GLU A 409 -13.85 -3.36 2.71
C GLU A 409 -15.03 -3.35 3.69
N GLN A 410 -15.33 -2.21 4.31
CA GLN A 410 -16.29 -2.10 5.42
C GLN A 410 -17.62 -1.40 5.06
N TRP A 411 -17.95 -1.27 3.77
CA TRP A 411 -19.11 -0.48 3.35
C TRP A 411 -20.47 -1.04 3.84
N LEU A 412 -20.60 -2.36 3.98
CA LEU A 412 -21.84 -2.99 4.46
C LEU A 412 -22.01 -2.84 5.98
N GLU A 413 -20.91 -2.89 6.73
CA GLU A 413 -20.84 -2.62 8.17
C GLU A 413 -21.22 -1.17 8.47
N TYR A 414 -20.64 -0.22 7.72
CA TYR A 414 -21.02 1.18 7.83
C TYR A 414 -22.49 1.39 7.45
N ALA A 415 -23.00 0.64 6.47
CA ALA A 415 -24.42 0.69 6.14
C ALA A 415 -25.30 0.14 7.28
N LEU A 416 -24.89 -0.93 7.96
CA LEU A 416 -25.61 -1.46 9.12
C LEU A 416 -25.65 -0.44 10.26
N ASN A 417 -24.52 0.12 10.65
CA ASN A 417 -24.42 1.08 11.76
C ASN A 417 -25.12 2.43 11.47
N ALA A 418 -25.24 2.81 10.20
CA ALA A 418 -26.01 4.00 9.82
C ALA A 418 -27.53 3.77 9.68
N SER A 419 -28.03 2.55 9.86
CA SER A 419 -29.46 2.22 9.70
C SER A 419 -30.30 2.64 10.92
N GLN A 420 -31.61 2.81 10.76
CA GLN A 420 -32.51 3.24 11.85
C GLN A 420 -33.72 2.34 12.05
N TRP A 421 -34.08 2.09 13.31
CA TRP A 421 -35.31 1.39 13.67
C TRP A 421 -36.46 2.39 13.93
N PRO A 422 -37.71 2.12 13.48
CA PRO A 422 -38.17 0.93 12.75
C PRO A 422 -38.05 1.02 11.22
N ASP A 423 -37.64 2.18 10.68
CA ASP A 423 -37.73 2.49 9.26
C ASP A 423 -36.93 1.49 8.38
N ASP A 424 -35.74 1.07 8.83
CA ASP A 424 -34.86 0.12 8.13
C ASP A 424 -34.93 -1.30 8.70
N ARG A 425 -35.99 -1.65 9.44
CA ARG A 425 -36.12 -2.96 10.14
C ARG A 425 -35.70 -4.16 9.27
N GLU A 426 -36.31 -4.32 8.10
CA GLU A 426 -36.02 -5.47 7.23
C GLU A 426 -34.58 -5.45 6.67
N LEU A 427 -34.05 -4.25 6.39
CA LEU A 427 -32.68 -4.08 5.90
C LEU A 427 -31.64 -4.40 6.98
N ILE A 428 -31.88 -3.98 8.22
CA ILE A 428 -31.04 -4.31 9.37
C ILE A 428 -30.96 -5.82 9.54
N LEU A 429 -32.10 -6.52 9.48
CA LEU A 429 -32.14 -7.98 9.58
C LEU A 429 -31.36 -8.67 8.46
N LEU A 430 -31.49 -8.19 7.23
CA LEU A 430 -30.77 -8.72 6.06
C LEU A 430 -29.25 -8.49 6.16
N LEU A 431 -28.82 -7.27 6.50
CA LEU A 431 -27.41 -6.93 6.66
C LEU A 431 -26.77 -7.73 7.79
N PHE A 432 -27.44 -7.80 8.93
CA PHE A 432 -26.95 -8.58 10.07
C PHE A 432 -26.83 -10.06 9.70
N ASP A 433 -27.82 -10.63 9.01
CA ASP A 433 -27.75 -12.03 8.54
C ASP A 433 -26.59 -12.27 7.57
N HIS A 434 -26.33 -11.34 6.65
CA HIS A 434 -25.22 -11.46 5.69
C HIS A 434 -23.85 -11.34 6.37
N LEU A 435 -23.67 -10.32 7.23
CA LEU A 435 -22.39 -10.04 7.89
C LEU A 435 -22.06 -11.08 8.97
N THR A 436 -23.05 -11.79 9.50
CA THR A 436 -22.87 -12.90 10.45
C THR A 436 -22.76 -14.27 9.79
N GLU A 437 -22.56 -14.35 8.47
CA GLU A 437 -22.32 -15.61 7.77
C GLU A 437 -20.97 -16.23 8.21
N PRO A 438 -20.96 -17.45 8.79
CA PRO A 438 -19.75 -18.12 9.23
C PRO A 438 -18.85 -18.52 8.06
N LYS A 439 -17.57 -18.19 8.13
CA LYS A 439 -16.53 -18.53 7.14
C LYS A 439 -15.40 -19.33 7.80
N MET A 440 -14.97 -20.37 7.10
CA MET A 440 -13.84 -21.20 7.51
C MET A 440 -12.51 -20.46 7.35
N VAL A 441 -11.66 -20.52 8.37
CA VAL A 441 -10.30 -19.97 8.36
C VAL A 441 -9.28 -20.97 8.93
N PHE A 442 -7.99 -20.69 8.73
CA PHE A 442 -6.92 -21.43 9.40
C PHE A 442 -6.62 -20.79 10.76
N ASP A 443 -6.53 -21.62 11.80
CA ASP A 443 -6.09 -21.21 13.13
C ASP A 443 -4.59 -20.87 13.08
N HIS A 444 -4.18 -19.84 13.81
CA HIS A 444 -2.78 -19.44 13.95
C HIS A 444 -1.96 -20.40 14.83
N TRP A 445 -2.60 -21.25 15.64
CA TRP A 445 -1.93 -22.31 16.39
C TRP A 445 -1.95 -23.66 15.66
N THR A 446 -0.78 -24.26 15.47
CA THR A 446 -0.68 -25.67 15.06
C THR A 446 -1.06 -26.58 16.22
N GLY A 447 -1.91 -27.59 15.97
CA GLY A 447 -2.26 -28.56 17.00
C GLY A 447 -1.06 -29.38 17.48
N PRO A 448 -1.21 -30.18 18.55
CA PRO A 448 -0.14 -31.01 19.13
C PRO A 448 0.55 -31.98 18.15
N SER A 449 -0.10 -32.24 17.00
CA SER A 449 0.40 -33.10 15.91
C SER A 449 1.05 -32.35 14.75
N GLY A 450 1.15 -31.01 14.82
CA GLY A 450 1.65 -30.16 13.74
C GLY A 450 0.71 -30.02 12.52
N GLN A 451 -0.53 -30.50 12.61
CA GLN A 451 -1.52 -30.35 11.54
C GLN A 451 -2.18 -28.96 11.56
N PRO A 452 -2.52 -28.39 10.39
CA PRO A 452 -3.31 -27.17 10.31
C PRO A 452 -4.65 -27.38 11.00
N ARG A 453 -4.99 -26.51 11.94
CA ARG A 453 -6.30 -26.49 12.58
C ARG A 453 -7.19 -25.47 11.86
N PHE A 454 -8.47 -25.77 11.79
CA PHE A 454 -9.46 -24.89 11.23
C PHE A 454 -10.22 -24.18 12.36
N ASP A 455 -10.54 -22.91 12.14
CA ASP A 455 -11.43 -22.13 12.98
C ASP A 455 -12.52 -21.49 12.11
N VAL A 456 -13.49 -20.85 12.75
CA VAL A 456 -14.59 -20.15 12.09
C VAL A 456 -14.60 -18.69 12.53
N GLU A 457 -14.78 -17.80 11.56
CA GLU A 457 -14.97 -16.35 11.78
C GLU A 457 -16.26 -15.87 11.11
N LEU A 458 -16.78 -14.72 11.52
CA LEU A 458 -17.90 -14.08 10.85
C LEU A 458 -17.43 -13.35 9.58
N SER A 459 -18.36 -13.05 8.68
CA SER A 459 -18.06 -12.37 7.42
C SER A 459 -17.74 -10.89 7.58
N GLY A 460 -18.37 -10.23 8.55
CA GLY A 460 -18.14 -8.84 8.90
C GLY A 460 -17.20 -8.66 10.08
N ASP A 461 -16.81 -7.41 10.30
CA ASP A 461 -15.94 -6.99 11.40
C ASP A 461 -16.61 -7.14 12.79
N ASP A 462 -15.90 -7.71 13.77
CA ASP A 462 -16.40 -7.99 15.12
C ASP A 462 -16.81 -6.70 15.87
N TYR A 463 -16.00 -5.65 15.78
CA TYR A 463 -16.29 -4.39 16.45
C TYR A 463 -17.57 -3.76 15.88
N GLN A 464 -17.67 -3.67 14.55
CA GLN A 464 -18.83 -3.09 13.87
C GLN A 464 -20.12 -3.87 14.15
N LEU A 465 -20.06 -5.22 14.18
CA LEU A 465 -21.22 -6.07 14.49
C LEU A 465 -21.69 -5.90 15.93
N ARG A 466 -20.77 -5.78 16.89
CA ARG A 466 -21.09 -5.54 18.30
C ARG A 466 -21.71 -4.17 18.50
N GLU A 467 -21.15 -3.15 17.86
CA GLU A 467 -21.70 -1.80 17.89
C GLU A 467 -23.15 -1.79 17.35
N ALA A 468 -23.39 -2.46 16.22
CA ALA A 468 -24.74 -2.60 15.67
C ALA A 468 -25.68 -3.38 16.60
N TRP A 469 -25.22 -4.46 17.22
CA TRP A 469 -26.03 -5.24 18.17
C TRP A 469 -26.47 -4.37 19.36
N GLN A 470 -25.52 -3.67 19.98
CA GLN A 470 -25.77 -2.88 21.19
C GLN A 470 -26.60 -1.63 20.91
N SER A 471 -26.29 -0.89 19.85
CA SER A 471 -26.91 0.40 19.56
C SER A 471 -28.27 0.28 18.85
N LEU A 472 -28.45 -0.73 17.99
CA LEU A 472 -29.63 -0.84 17.12
C LEU A 472 -30.57 -1.99 17.52
N LEU A 473 -30.07 -3.23 17.58
CA LEU A 473 -30.93 -4.42 17.69
C LEU A 473 -31.41 -4.67 19.12
N ARG A 474 -30.53 -4.54 20.12
CA ARG A 474 -30.85 -4.83 21.53
C ARG A 474 -31.97 -3.96 22.07
N SER A 475 -32.04 -2.69 21.67
CA SER A 475 -33.10 -1.76 22.10
C SER A 475 -34.48 -2.10 21.53
N ASN A 476 -34.57 -2.94 20.49
CA ASN A 476 -35.78 -3.23 19.73
C ASN A 476 -36.20 -4.73 19.79
N LEU A 477 -35.66 -5.48 20.76
CA LEU A 477 -35.94 -6.91 20.94
C LEU A 477 -37.43 -7.29 21.04
N PRO A 478 -38.35 -6.51 21.66
CA PRO A 478 -39.76 -6.88 21.70
C PRO A 478 -40.39 -7.15 20.31
N GLU A 479 -39.87 -6.52 19.26
CA GLU A 479 -40.34 -6.63 17.88
C GLU A 479 -39.42 -7.50 16.99
N ALA A 480 -38.16 -7.68 17.39
CA ALA A 480 -37.12 -8.35 16.60
C ALA A 480 -36.77 -9.76 17.08
N ALA A 481 -36.97 -10.07 18.37
CA ALA A 481 -36.38 -11.23 19.03
C ALA A 481 -36.73 -12.57 18.36
N ALA A 482 -38.00 -12.79 17.98
CA ALA A 482 -38.41 -14.02 17.33
C ALA A 482 -37.70 -14.29 15.99
N VAL A 483 -37.53 -13.25 15.17
CA VAL A 483 -36.88 -13.35 13.87
C VAL A 483 -35.36 -13.48 14.04
N MET A 484 -34.78 -12.62 14.88
CA MET A 484 -33.35 -12.64 15.19
C MET A 484 -32.90 -13.98 15.75
N LEU A 485 -33.67 -14.57 16.67
CA LEU A 485 -33.31 -15.85 17.27
C LEU A 485 -33.26 -16.99 16.24
N THR A 486 -34.18 -16.97 15.26
CA THR A 486 -34.19 -17.93 14.15
C THR A 486 -32.93 -17.78 13.27
N LEU A 487 -32.49 -16.53 13.02
CA LEU A 487 -31.28 -16.24 12.25
C LEU A 487 -30.03 -16.70 13.00
N VAL A 488 -29.91 -16.29 14.26
CA VAL A 488 -28.76 -16.61 15.12
C VAL A 488 -28.62 -18.10 15.32
N GLU A 489 -29.71 -18.83 15.62
CA GLU A 489 -29.68 -20.29 15.75
C GLU A 489 -29.12 -20.94 14.46
N ARG A 490 -29.60 -20.51 13.29
CA ARG A 490 -29.11 -21.04 12.01
C ARG A 490 -27.61 -20.83 11.84
N LYS A 491 -27.09 -19.66 12.20
CA LYS A 491 -25.65 -19.37 12.10
C LYS A 491 -24.82 -20.19 13.10
N LEU A 492 -25.27 -20.32 14.35
CA LEU A 492 -24.59 -21.14 15.36
C LEU A 492 -24.51 -22.60 14.92
N ARG A 493 -25.61 -23.17 14.40
CA ARG A 493 -25.62 -24.53 13.83
C ARG A 493 -24.69 -24.67 12.63
N SER A 494 -24.65 -23.67 11.75
CA SER A 494 -23.75 -23.67 10.59
C SER A 494 -22.28 -23.66 11.00
N ALA A 495 -21.90 -22.78 11.94
CA ALA A 495 -20.55 -22.70 12.48
C ALA A 495 -20.11 -24.03 13.15
N HIS A 496 -20.99 -24.63 13.97
CA HIS A 496 -20.73 -25.94 14.57
C HIS A 496 -20.54 -27.02 13.49
N GLY A 497 -21.41 -27.07 12.48
CA GLY A 497 -21.32 -28.05 11.38
C GLY A 497 -20.02 -27.93 10.58
N LEU A 498 -19.55 -26.71 10.35
CA LEU A 498 -18.24 -26.43 9.74
C LEU A 498 -17.09 -27.01 10.58
N LEU A 499 -17.08 -26.74 11.89
CA LEU A 499 -16.04 -27.23 12.81
C LEU A 499 -16.06 -28.76 12.97
N VAL A 500 -17.24 -29.38 13.01
CA VAL A 500 -17.36 -30.85 13.05
C VAL A 500 -16.82 -31.47 11.77
N THR A 501 -17.13 -30.90 10.61
CA THR A 501 -16.67 -31.40 9.31
C THR A 501 -15.14 -31.39 9.19
N THR A 502 -14.47 -30.42 9.81
CA THR A 502 -13.01 -30.32 9.84
C THR A 502 -12.36 -31.09 10.98
N GLY A 503 -13.13 -31.73 11.86
CA GLY A 503 -12.65 -32.44 13.04
C GLY A 503 -12.21 -31.55 14.19
N SER A 504 -12.57 -30.25 14.15
CA SER A 504 -12.21 -29.25 15.18
C SER A 504 -13.22 -29.17 16.33
N ALA A 505 -14.41 -29.78 16.17
CA ALA A 505 -15.45 -29.90 17.18
C ALA A 505 -16.13 -31.29 17.17
N ASN A 506 -16.76 -31.66 18.28
CA ASN A 506 -17.65 -32.83 18.44
C ASN A 506 -18.62 -32.61 19.62
N LEU A 507 -19.42 -33.61 19.97
CA LEU A 507 -20.40 -33.53 21.08
C LEU A 507 -19.77 -33.21 22.44
N ALA A 508 -18.54 -33.67 22.69
CA ALA A 508 -17.83 -33.45 23.96
C ALA A 508 -17.03 -32.14 23.99
N TRP A 509 -16.76 -31.54 22.82
CA TRP A 509 -15.93 -30.35 22.70
C TRP A 509 -16.35 -29.46 21.53
N ASP A 510 -16.75 -28.23 21.83
CA ASP A 510 -17.00 -27.17 20.86
C ASP A 510 -16.13 -25.95 21.24
N PRO A 511 -15.22 -25.48 20.35
CA PRO A 511 -14.34 -24.36 20.65
C PRO A 511 -15.08 -23.01 20.79
N ILE A 512 -16.22 -22.81 20.13
CA ILE A 512 -17.04 -21.61 20.28
C ILE A 512 -17.71 -21.63 21.67
N SER A 513 -18.26 -22.78 22.06
CA SER A 513 -18.81 -22.97 23.42
C SER A 513 -17.73 -22.80 24.49
N GLY A 514 -16.60 -23.48 24.35
CA GLY A 514 -15.54 -23.50 25.36
C GLY A 514 -14.84 -22.16 25.58
N ARG A 515 -14.85 -21.26 24.59
CA ARG A 515 -14.32 -19.89 24.73
C ARG A 515 -15.26 -18.95 25.52
N ARG A 516 -16.53 -19.32 25.68
CA ARG A 516 -17.52 -18.54 26.43
C ARG A 516 -17.70 -19.11 27.83
N SER A 517 -17.26 -18.40 28.86
CA SER A 517 -17.34 -18.88 30.25
C SER A 517 -18.77 -19.04 30.76
N ALA A 518 -19.65 -18.06 30.49
CA ALA A 518 -21.04 -18.07 30.92
C ALA A 518 -21.94 -17.50 29.83
N ILE A 519 -23.21 -17.91 29.79
CA ILE A 519 -24.19 -17.32 28.86
C ILE A 519 -24.54 -15.88 29.30
N GLU A 520 -24.87 -15.66 30.57
CA GLU A 520 -25.12 -14.31 31.09
C GLU A 520 -23.86 -13.42 31.09
N PRO A 521 -24.01 -12.08 31.19
CA PRO A 521 -22.85 -11.19 31.27
C PRO A 521 -21.92 -11.56 32.43
N HIS A 522 -20.65 -11.80 32.13
CA HIS A 522 -19.72 -12.36 33.08
C HIS A 522 -18.36 -11.66 33.07
N ALA A 523 -17.66 -11.63 34.20
CA ALA A 523 -16.40 -10.88 34.34
C ALA A 523 -15.28 -11.44 33.44
N GLN A 524 -15.36 -12.72 33.06
CA GLN A 524 -14.41 -13.35 32.15
C GLN A 524 -14.65 -13.03 30.66
N ASP A 525 -15.74 -12.36 30.31
CA ASP A 525 -16.04 -11.98 28.92
C ASP A 525 -15.20 -10.77 28.46
N GLY A 526 -14.22 -10.31 29.25
CA GLY A 526 -13.37 -9.15 28.95
C GLY A 526 -12.41 -9.34 27.76
N PHE A 527 -12.12 -10.59 27.36
CA PHE A 527 -11.40 -10.91 26.12
C PHE A 527 -12.37 -11.45 25.08
N HIS A 528 -12.86 -10.55 24.24
CA HIS A 528 -13.92 -10.87 23.30
C HIS A 528 -13.44 -11.75 22.15
N ASN A 529 -14.26 -12.74 21.82
CA ASN A 529 -14.12 -13.60 20.64
C ASN A 529 -15.11 -13.16 19.56
N PRO A 530 -14.80 -13.35 18.25
CA PRO A 530 -15.67 -12.92 17.15
C PRO A 530 -17.11 -13.46 17.18
N PHE A 531 -17.36 -14.58 17.88
CA PHE A 531 -18.68 -15.20 18.02
C PHE A 531 -19.48 -14.72 19.23
N ASP A 532 -18.91 -13.94 20.15
CA ASP A 532 -19.60 -13.50 21.36
C ASP A 532 -20.86 -12.69 21.06
N VAL A 533 -20.82 -11.86 20.01
CA VAL A 533 -21.98 -11.09 19.56
C VAL A 533 -23.18 -11.99 19.19
N MET A 534 -22.93 -13.18 18.65
CA MET A 534 -23.97 -14.14 18.30
C MET A 534 -24.54 -14.86 19.54
N ILE A 535 -23.69 -15.13 20.54
CA ILE A 535 -24.12 -15.71 21.81
C ILE A 535 -24.96 -14.71 22.59
N ASP A 536 -24.49 -13.46 22.71
CA ASP A 536 -25.23 -12.36 23.33
C ASP A 536 -26.56 -12.13 22.61
N ALA A 537 -26.57 -12.20 21.27
CA ALA A 537 -27.80 -12.07 20.49
C ALA A 537 -28.80 -13.20 20.75
N ALA A 538 -28.34 -14.45 20.83
CA ALA A 538 -29.19 -15.59 21.17
C ALA A 538 -29.79 -15.44 22.57
N ARG A 539 -28.96 -15.11 23.56
CA ARG A 539 -29.37 -14.91 24.95
C ARG A 539 -30.42 -13.81 25.06
N ASP A 540 -30.10 -12.61 24.62
CA ASP A 540 -30.95 -11.42 24.81
C ASP A 540 -32.31 -11.61 24.11
N CYS A 541 -32.33 -12.25 22.92
CA CYS A 541 -33.57 -12.59 22.22
C CYS A 541 -34.40 -13.63 22.98
N LEU A 542 -33.77 -14.68 23.49
CA LEU A 542 -34.44 -15.72 24.26
C LEU A 542 -35.08 -15.14 25.53
N GLU A 543 -34.32 -14.37 26.30
CA GLU A 543 -34.79 -13.67 27.50
C GLU A 543 -36.01 -12.80 27.19
N SER A 544 -35.92 -11.97 26.15
CA SER A 544 -37.02 -11.10 25.74
C SER A 544 -38.29 -11.90 25.40
N LEU A 545 -38.18 -13.07 24.76
CA LEU A 545 -39.33 -13.91 24.41
C LEU A 545 -39.94 -14.60 25.64
N LEU A 546 -39.11 -15.05 26.57
CA LEU A 546 -39.56 -15.72 27.80
C LEU A 546 -40.26 -14.72 28.74
N VAL A 547 -39.69 -13.53 28.93
CA VAL A 547 -40.32 -12.43 29.69
C VAL A 547 -41.68 -12.04 29.08
N ALA A 548 -41.79 -12.07 27.75
CA ALA A 548 -43.05 -11.80 27.05
C ALA A 548 -44.07 -12.97 27.12
N GLY A 549 -43.72 -14.11 27.73
CA GLY A 549 -44.58 -15.30 27.81
C GLY A 549 -44.79 -16.01 26.46
N SER A 550 -43.86 -15.83 25.51
CA SER A 550 -43.97 -16.37 24.16
C SER A 550 -44.01 -17.90 24.15
N ALA A 551 -44.92 -18.47 23.35
CA ALA A 551 -44.93 -19.92 23.09
C ALA A 551 -43.68 -20.37 22.31
N LEU A 552 -43.13 -19.49 21.46
CA LEU A 552 -41.92 -19.79 20.69
C LEU A 552 -40.70 -19.97 21.59
N GLY A 553 -40.48 -19.06 22.54
CA GLY A 553 -39.36 -19.16 23.48
C GLY A 553 -39.39 -20.50 24.23
N ARG A 554 -40.55 -20.93 24.71
CA ARG A 554 -40.73 -22.21 25.41
C ARG A 554 -40.45 -23.42 24.53
N ALA A 555 -40.97 -23.43 23.29
CA ALA A 555 -40.72 -24.51 22.34
C ALA A 555 -39.23 -24.61 21.95
N LEU A 556 -38.54 -23.48 21.87
CA LEU A 556 -37.10 -23.44 21.59
C LEU A 556 -36.27 -24.04 22.73
N LEU A 557 -36.65 -23.84 24.01
CA LEU A 557 -35.95 -24.49 25.12
C LEU A 557 -36.00 -26.02 25.01
N GLU A 558 -37.15 -26.59 24.64
CA GLU A 558 -37.31 -28.03 24.43
C GLU A 558 -36.48 -28.50 23.22
N THR A 559 -36.51 -27.74 22.13
CA THR A 559 -35.78 -28.08 20.89
C THR A 559 -34.26 -27.99 21.06
N TRP A 560 -33.78 -26.94 21.73
CA TRP A 560 -32.36 -26.73 21.98
C TRP A 560 -31.82 -27.70 23.02
N ALA A 561 -32.67 -28.12 23.97
CA ALA A 561 -32.30 -29.16 24.91
C ALA A 561 -31.97 -30.49 24.23
N GLU A 562 -32.72 -30.86 23.19
CA GLU A 562 -32.49 -32.07 22.40
C GLU A 562 -31.43 -31.90 21.29
N SER A 563 -30.75 -30.76 21.20
CA SER A 563 -29.81 -30.44 20.12
C SER A 563 -28.43 -31.06 20.32
N GLU A 564 -27.79 -31.50 19.24
CA GLU A 564 -26.38 -31.97 19.22
C GLU A 564 -25.34 -30.83 19.24
N VAL A 565 -25.76 -29.59 19.51
CA VAL A 565 -24.89 -28.40 19.52
C VAL A 565 -24.73 -27.95 20.97
N PRO A 566 -23.55 -28.13 21.60
CA PRO A 566 -23.37 -27.84 23.03
C PRO A 566 -23.78 -26.43 23.43
N LEU A 567 -23.45 -25.43 22.62
CA LEU A 567 -23.81 -24.04 22.87
C LEU A 567 -25.34 -23.80 22.91
N LEU A 568 -26.12 -24.51 22.09
CA LEU A 568 -27.58 -24.39 22.13
C LEU A 568 -28.16 -25.04 23.39
N GLN A 569 -27.59 -26.15 23.85
CA GLN A 569 -27.98 -26.78 25.11
C GLN A 569 -27.69 -25.85 26.31
N ARG A 570 -26.54 -25.16 26.33
CA ARG A 570 -26.21 -24.13 27.34
C ARG A 570 -27.24 -23.00 27.34
N LEU A 571 -27.56 -22.47 26.17
CA LEU A 571 -28.61 -21.45 26.01
C LEU A 571 -30.00 -21.95 26.47
N ALA A 572 -30.30 -23.24 26.31
CA ALA A 572 -31.54 -23.82 26.82
C ALA A 572 -31.58 -23.84 28.35
N VAL A 573 -30.50 -24.29 29.00
CA VAL A 573 -30.40 -24.28 30.47
C VAL A 573 -30.50 -22.86 31.02
N HIS A 574 -29.80 -21.90 30.42
CA HIS A 574 -29.95 -20.47 30.73
C HIS A 574 -31.41 -20.01 30.57
N GLY A 575 -32.06 -20.33 29.47
CA GLY A 575 -33.46 -19.95 29.28
C GLY A 575 -34.41 -20.52 30.35
N TRP A 576 -34.12 -21.72 30.89
CA TRP A 576 -34.89 -22.27 32.02
C TRP A 576 -34.71 -21.47 33.31
N THR A 577 -33.57 -20.81 33.53
CA THR A 577 -33.38 -19.90 34.68
C THR A 577 -34.32 -18.71 34.58
N GLU A 578 -34.51 -18.17 33.38
CA GLU A 578 -35.26 -16.94 33.10
C GLU A 578 -36.78 -17.14 32.98
N ARG A 579 -37.27 -18.39 33.01
CA ARG A 579 -38.73 -18.67 33.00
C ARG A 579 -39.42 -18.17 34.26
N THR A 580 -40.44 -17.34 34.11
CA THR A 580 -41.30 -16.88 35.20
C THR A 580 -42.68 -17.57 35.21
N ASP A 581 -42.98 -18.40 34.20
CA ASP A 581 -44.27 -19.08 34.04
C ASP A 581 -44.36 -20.43 34.77
N VAL A 582 -43.23 -20.94 35.26
CA VAL A 582 -43.12 -22.19 36.03
C VAL A 582 -42.46 -21.90 37.39
N ASP A 583 -42.83 -22.69 38.39
CA ASP A 583 -42.23 -22.61 39.72
C ASP A 583 -40.86 -23.32 39.77
N SER A 584 -40.13 -23.07 40.85
CA SER A 584 -38.80 -23.66 41.05
C SER A 584 -38.82 -25.18 41.14
N THR A 585 -39.89 -25.77 41.68
CA THR A 585 -40.09 -27.23 41.70
C THR A 585 -40.07 -27.82 40.29
N THR A 586 -40.79 -27.19 39.36
CA THR A 586 -40.83 -27.63 37.95
C THR A 586 -39.46 -27.48 37.28
N LYS A 587 -38.69 -26.42 37.58
CA LYS A 587 -37.34 -26.21 37.04
C LYS A 587 -36.35 -27.30 37.48
N ILE A 588 -36.35 -27.65 38.77
CA ILE A 588 -35.47 -28.71 39.29
C ILE A 588 -35.90 -30.08 38.76
N ALA A 589 -37.20 -30.37 38.72
CA ALA A 589 -37.70 -31.62 38.17
C ALA A 589 -37.32 -31.80 36.68
N TRP A 590 -37.33 -30.73 35.89
CA TRP A 590 -36.87 -30.75 34.49
C TRP A 590 -35.37 -31.06 34.39
N LEU A 591 -34.52 -30.42 35.21
CA LEU A 591 -33.08 -30.69 35.23
C LEU A 591 -32.79 -32.16 35.55
N GLN A 592 -33.49 -32.74 36.53
CA GLN A 592 -33.37 -34.16 36.88
C GLN A 592 -33.80 -35.07 35.72
N GLN A 593 -34.90 -34.74 35.05
CA GLN A 593 -35.36 -35.51 33.90
C GLN A 593 -34.37 -35.45 32.73
N ALA A 594 -33.71 -34.32 32.53
CA ALA A 594 -32.69 -34.14 31.49
C ALA A 594 -31.41 -34.93 31.78
N GLY A 595 -31.10 -35.18 33.06
CA GLY A 595 -29.93 -35.97 33.47
C GLY A 595 -28.60 -35.22 33.29
N TRP A 596 -28.62 -33.88 33.32
CA TRP A 596 -27.46 -33.03 33.01
C TRP A 596 -26.68 -32.52 34.22
N LEU A 597 -26.98 -33.02 35.42
CA LEU A 597 -26.33 -32.57 36.65
C LEU A 597 -24.80 -32.57 36.56
N TYR A 598 -24.24 -33.53 35.80
CA TYR A 598 -22.81 -33.71 35.60
C TYR A 598 -22.37 -33.57 34.13
N ASP A 599 -23.15 -32.90 33.29
CA ASP A 599 -22.72 -32.62 31.92
C ASP A 599 -21.64 -31.54 31.92
N HIS A 600 -20.46 -31.87 31.40
CA HIS A 600 -19.28 -30.99 31.40
C HIS A 600 -19.50 -29.71 30.58
N GLN A 601 -20.26 -29.75 29.48
CA GLN A 601 -20.48 -28.56 28.65
C GLN A 601 -21.51 -27.62 29.28
N LEU A 602 -22.38 -28.13 30.17
CA LEU A 602 -23.52 -27.39 30.77
C LEU A 602 -23.29 -26.97 32.22
N HIS A 603 -22.15 -27.34 32.80
CA HIS A 603 -21.88 -27.26 34.23
C HIS A 603 -22.25 -25.90 34.86
N HIS A 604 -21.81 -24.80 34.26
CA HIS A 604 -22.08 -23.47 34.80
C HIS A 604 -23.56 -23.12 34.76
N GLU A 605 -24.22 -23.28 33.61
CA GLU A 605 -25.64 -22.95 33.50
C GLU A 605 -26.52 -23.87 34.37
N VAL A 606 -26.12 -25.13 34.56
CA VAL A 606 -26.78 -26.07 35.48
C VAL A 606 -26.64 -25.63 36.93
N PHE A 607 -25.44 -25.25 37.36
CA PHE A 607 -25.19 -24.75 38.72
C PHE A 607 -25.98 -23.46 38.97
N ARG A 608 -26.02 -22.55 38.00
CA ARG A 608 -26.83 -21.34 38.08
C ARG A 608 -28.34 -21.64 38.17
N LEU A 609 -28.85 -22.62 37.44
CA LEU A 609 -30.25 -23.07 37.57
C LEU A 609 -30.56 -23.61 38.96
N ILE A 610 -29.65 -24.40 39.55
CA ILE A 610 -29.78 -24.90 40.91
C ILE A 610 -29.80 -23.73 41.90
N GLU A 611 -28.83 -22.82 41.81
CA GLU A 611 -28.74 -21.62 42.68
C GLU A 611 -30.06 -20.85 42.73
N LEU A 612 -30.68 -20.60 41.58
CA LEU A 612 -31.88 -19.77 41.48
C LEU A 612 -33.18 -20.50 41.86
N ALA A 613 -33.23 -21.83 41.77
CA ALA A 613 -34.46 -22.59 41.95
C ALA A 613 -34.51 -23.41 43.26
N ILE A 614 -33.42 -24.04 43.69
CA ILE A 614 -33.46 -25.12 44.69
C ILE A 614 -34.06 -24.71 46.04
N GLY A 615 -33.77 -23.50 46.52
CA GLY A 615 -34.24 -23.02 47.82
C GLY A 615 -35.76 -22.80 47.92
N SER A 616 -36.47 -22.76 46.79
CA SER A 616 -37.93 -22.62 46.73
C SER A 616 -38.63 -23.83 46.10
N ALA A 617 -37.90 -24.90 45.81
CA ALA A 617 -38.47 -26.15 45.27
C ALA A 617 -39.11 -26.98 46.39
N ASP A 618 -40.07 -27.84 46.02
CA ASP A 618 -40.66 -28.80 46.95
C ASP A 618 -39.58 -29.75 47.50
N VAL A 619 -39.63 -29.97 48.81
CA VAL A 619 -38.63 -30.78 49.54
C VAL A 619 -38.39 -32.15 48.89
N ALA A 620 -39.43 -32.82 48.41
CA ALA A 620 -39.29 -34.14 47.78
C ALA A 620 -38.51 -34.12 46.45
N VAL A 621 -38.62 -33.03 45.68
CA VAL A 621 -37.89 -32.85 44.41
C VAL A 621 -36.46 -32.42 44.70
N ALA A 622 -36.25 -31.54 45.68
CA ALA A 622 -34.92 -31.16 46.14
C ALA A 622 -34.14 -32.35 46.74
N ASP A 623 -34.79 -33.19 47.56
CA ASP A 623 -34.21 -34.42 48.12
C ASP A 623 -33.81 -35.40 47.01
N ALA A 624 -34.59 -35.49 45.93
CA ALA A 624 -34.25 -36.33 44.79
C ALA A 624 -33.00 -35.81 44.06
N LEU A 625 -32.85 -34.48 43.90
CA LEU A 625 -31.65 -33.89 43.30
C LEU A 625 -30.41 -34.13 44.18
N VAL A 626 -30.57 -34.06 45.51
CA VAL A 626 -29.50 -34.42 46.46
C VAL A 626 -29.09 -35.89 46.28
N ALA A 627 -30.05 -36.80 46.09
CA ALA A 627 -29.75 -38.21 45.83
C ALA A 627 -28.98 -38.39 44.50
N ASP A 628 -29.36 -37.67 43.44
CA ASP A 628 -28.64 -37.67 42.16
C ASP A 628 -27.21 -37.10 42.31
N ALA A 629 -27.06 -36.03 43.10
CA ALA A 629 -25.75 -35.47 43.42
C ALA A 629 -24.86 -36.50 44.14
N THR A 630 -25.39 -37.21 45.14
CA THR A 630 -24.64 -38.24 45.87
C THR A 630 -24.29 -39.47 45.01
N ASN A 631 -25.06 -39.77 43.96
CA ASN A 631 -24.71 -40.84 43.01
C ASN A 631 -23.45 -40.51 42.19
N GLY A 632 -23.18 -39.23 41.95
CA GLY A 632 -22.02 -38.76 41.17
C GLY A 632 -22.13 -39.00 39.66
N PRO A 633 -21.17 -38.48 38.86
CA PRO A 633 -21.12 -38.69 37.42
C PRO A 633 -20.99 -40.18 37.02
N PRO A 634 -21.75 -40.68 36.03
CA PRO A 634 -21.78 -42.10 35.68
C PRO A 634 -20.49 -42.65 35.02
N ASP A 635 -19.68 -41.78 34.39
CA ASP A 635 -18.54 -42.17 33.54
C ASP A 635 -17.16 -41.80 34.12
N VAL A 636 -17.08 -41.51 35.43
CA VAL A 636 -15.80 -41.21 36.11
C VAL A 636 -15.28 -42.46 36.82
N ALA A 637 -14.18 -43.03 36.31
CA ALA A 637 -13.56 -44.24 36.86
C ALA A 637 -12.64 -43.97 38.07
N ASP A 638 -12.18 -42.73 38.23
CA ASP A 638 -11.30 -42.31 39.31
C ASP A 638 -12.11 -41.96 40.57
N ALA A 639 -11.83 -42.66 41.67
CA ALA A 639 -12.62 -42.53 42.90
C ALA A 639 -12.49 -41.14 43.54
N ASP A 640 -11.31 -40.52 43.45
CA ASP A 640 -11.05 -39.21 44.05
C ASP A 640 -11.73 -38.09 43.24
N THR A 641 -11.68 -38.17 41.91
CA THR A 641 -12.42 -37.25 41.01
C THR A 641 -13.92 -37.39 41.19
N LEU A 642 -14.43 -38.62 41.32
CA LEU A 642 -15.85 -38.89 41.58
C LEU A 642 -16.31 -38.26 42.90
N ALA A 643 -15.55 -38.47 43.97
CA ALA A 643 -15.85 -37.94 45.30
C ALA A 643 -15.81 -36.39 45.32
N TYR A 644 -14.89 -35.78 44.58
CA TYR A 644 -14.80 -34.32 44.49
C TYR A 644 -15.95 -33.70 43.70
N GLU A 645 -16.41 -34.31 42.60
CA GLU A 645 -17.58 -33.83 41.86
C GLU A 645 -18.89 -33.98 42.67
N GLN A 646 -19.04 -35.07 43.43
CA GLN A 646 -20.12 -35.24 44.41
C GLN A 646 -20.08 -34.13 45.47
N PHE A 647 -18.90 -33.88 46.05
CA PHE A 647 -18.69 -32.82 47.03
C PHE A 647 -19.07 -31.44 46.49
N LYS A 648 -18.55 -31.04 45.32
CA LYS A 648 -18.85 -29.74 44.69
C LYS A 648 -20.36 -29.52 44.53
N THR A 649 -21.05 -30.53 44.01
CA THR A 649 -22.49 -30.45 43.71
C THR A 649 -23.33 -30.39 44.99
N VAL A 650 -23.03 -31.22 45.99
CA VAL A 650 -23.72 -31.22 47.29
C VAL A 650 -23.47 -29.92 48.06
N VAL A 651 -22.24 -29.39 48.03
CA VAL A 651 -21.90 -28.09 48.60
C VAL A 651 -22.76 -27.00 47.98
N TRP A 652 -22.86 -26.96 46.65
CA TRP A 652 -23.64 -25.95 45.95
C TRP A 652 -25.14 -26.04 46.29
N ILE A 653 -25.72 -27.25 46.29
CA ILE A 653 -27.12 -27.46 46.70
C ILE A 653 -27.35 -26.99 48.14
N ASN A 654 -26.50 -27.40 49.09
CA ASN A 654 -26.64 -27.00 50.50
C ASN A 654 -26.46 -25.49 50.69
N ARG A 655 -25.59 -24.83 49.91
CA ARG A 655 -25.38 -23.37 49.94
C ARG A 655 -26.67 -22.62 49.61
N HIS A 656 -27.42 -23.09 48.61
CA HIS A 656 -28.62 -22.42 48.10
C HIS A 656 -29.95 -22.98 48.66
N ALA A 657 -29.91 -24.12 49.37
CA ALA A 657 -31.02 -24.65 50.16
C ALA A 657 -30.55 -25.09 51.57
N PRO A 658 -30.10 -24.15 52.43
CA PRO A 658 -29.50 -24.48 53.72
C PRO A 658 -30.48 -25.06 54.74
N GLU A 659 -31.79 -24.96 54.51
CA GLU A 659 -32.83 -25.55 55.36
C GLU A 659 -33.16 -27.01 54.99
N LEU A 660 -32.61 -27.53 53.88
CA LEU A 660 -32.86 -28.87 53.39
C LEU A 660 -32.03 -29.91 54.17
N VAL A 661 -32.71 -30.73 54.98
CA VAL A 661 -32.06 -31.69 55.88
C VAL A 661 -31.23 -32.72 55.11
N SER A 662 -31.72 -33.22 53.97
CA SER A 662 -30.98 -34.19 53.14
C SER A 662 -29.66 -33.65 52.62
N ALA A 663 -29.61 -32.37 52.20
CA ALA A 663 -28.38 -31.71 51.75
C ALA A 663 -27.40 -31.47 52.91
N GLN A 664 -27.89 -31.13 54.09
CA GLN A 664 -27.06 -31.00 55.30
C GLN A 664 -26.44 -32.34 55.71
N GLU A 665 -27.24 -33.42 55.69
CA GLU A 665 -26.79 -34.77 56.02
C GLU A 665 -25.77 -35.26 54.98
N ALA A 666 -26.05 -35.13 53.69
CA ALA A 666 -25.13 -35.50 52.61
C ALA A 666 -23.82 -34.69 52.67
N LEU A 667 -23.88 -33.38 52.92
CA LEU A 667 -22.68 -32.57 53.08
C LEU A 667 -21.86 -32.95 54.32
N ALA A 668 -22.53 -33.25 55.43
CA ALA A 668 -21.86 -33.69 56.65
C ALA A 668 -21.18 -35.06 56.48
N GLU A 669 -21.81 -35.97 55.72
CA GLU A 669 -21.26 -37.28 55.37
C GLU A 669 -20.01 -37.12 54.48
N VAL A 670 -20.12 -36.40 53.37
CA VAL A 670 -18.97 -36.17 52.45
C VAL A 670 -17.83 -35.43 53.14
N ARG A 671 -18.10 -34.44 54.01
CA ARG A 671 -17.06 -33.74 54.79
C ARG A 671 -16.43 -34.61 55.89
N ALA A 672 -17.16 -35.59 56.42
CA ALA A 672 -16.63 -36.54 57.38
C ALA A 672 -15.73 -37.57 56.70
N GLU A 673 -16.06 -37.98 55.48
CA GLU A 673 -15.27 -38.89 54.64
C GLU A 673 -14.05 -38.23 54.00
N HIS A 674 -14.19 -36.97 53.56
CA HIS A 674 -13.15 -36.18 52.89
C HIS A 674 -12.94 -34.80 53.54
N PRO A 675 -12.28 -34.72 54.71
CA PRO A 675 -12.01 -33.45 55.41
C PRO A 675 -11.11 -32.49 54.64
N GLU A 676 -10.36 -32.99 53.65
CA GLU A 676 -9.44 -32.24 52.80
C GLU A 676 -10.12 -31.41 51.71
N PHE A 677 -11.39 -31.69 51.39
CA PHE A 677 -12.09 -30.95 50.34
C PHE A 677 -12.42 -29.53 50.77
N VAL A 678 -11.93 -28.56 49.98
CA VAL A 678 -12.11 -27.13 50.20
C VAL A 678 -13.06 -26.54 49.16
N GLU A 679 -13.95 -25.66 49.60
CA GLU A 679 -14.88 -24.94 48.75
C GLU A 679 -14.14 -23.81 48.00
N GLY A 680 -14.06 -23.90 46.67
CA GLY A 680 -13.49 -22.86 45.81
C GLY A 680 -14.41 -21.64 45.65
N PRO A 681 -13.89 -20.48 45.21
CA PRO A 681 -14.69 -19.27 45.00
C PRO A 681 -15.68 -19.38 43.82
N HIS A 682 -15.34 -20.17 42.79
CA HIS A 682 -16.11 -20.34 41.55
C HIS A 682 -16.39 -21.83 41.28
N ILE A 683 -17.03 -22.55 42.20
CA ILE A 683 -17.29 -23.99 42.03
C ILE A 683 -18.27 -24.33 40.91
N ASP A 684 -18.97 -23.33 40.39
CA ASP A 684 -19.88 -23.36 39.25
C ASP A 684 -19.15 -23.25 37.90
N LEU A 685 -17.86 -22.94 37.85
CA LEU A 685 -17.09 -22.84 36.61
C LEU A 685 -16.00 -23.91 36.52
N HIS A 686 -15.81 -24.49 35.34
CA HIS A 686 -14.68 -25.39 35.08
C HIS A 686 -13.35 -24.64 34.91
N MET A 687 -13.40 -23.38 34.48
CA MET A 687 -12.23 -22.56 34.26
C MET A 687 -12.54 -21.10 34.57
N TRP A 688 -11.89 -20.55 35.60
CA TRP A 688 -11.90 -19.12 35.91
C TRP A 688 -10.52 -18.52 35.58
N SER A 689 -10.54 -17.38 34.90
CA SER A 689 -9.38 -16.62 34.47
C SER A 689 -9.61 -15.14 34.78
N GLU A 690 -8.79 -14.58 35.66
CA GLU A 690 -8.72 -13.15 35.88
C GLU A 690 -7.57 -12.57 35.07
N SER A 691 -7.85 -11.54 34.27
CA SER A 691 -6.77 -10.68 33.78
C SER A 691 -6.56 -9.53 34.74
N GLY A 692 -5.42 -9.58 35.39
CA GLY A 692 -4.88 -8.49 36.17
C GLY A 692 -3.38 -8.70 36.26
N SER A 693 -2.62 -7.62 36.34
CA SER A 693 -1.35 -7.74 37.03
C SER A 693 -1.70 -7.98 38.50
N ILE A 694 -1.46 -9.18 39.01
CA ILE A 694 -1.39 -9.36 40.47
C ILE A 694 -0.27 -8.41 40.90
N GLY A 695 -0.65 -7.24 41.44
CA GLY A 695 0.30 -6.29 41.97
C GLY A 695 1.08 -6.99 43.09
N PRO A 696 2.39 -6.73 43.24
CA PRO A 696 3.20 -7.49 44.15
C PRO A 696 2.59 -7.44 45.56
N ARG A 697 2.38 -8.62 46.17
CA ARG A 697 1.79 -8.77 47.51
C ARG A 697 2.89 -9.17 48.49
N PRO A 698 3.68 -8.21 48.98
CA PRO A 698 4.85 -8.51 49.79
C PRO A 698 4.47 -9.24 51.10
N PRO A 699 5.21 -10.29 51.52
CA PRO A 699 4.90 -11.03 52.77
C PRO A 699 5.05 -10.17 54.03
N MET A 700 5.80 -9.08 53.95
CA MET A 700 6.01 -8.09 55.02
C MET A 700 6.45 -6.76 54.41
N SER A 701 6.46 -5.67 55.20
CA SER A 701 6.99 -4.41 54.69
C SER A 701 8.52 -4.44 54.57
N VAL A 702 9.07 -3.59 53.70
CA VAL A 702 10.52 -3.43 53.52
C VAL A 702 11.22 -3.04 54.83
N ALA A 703 10.59 -2.18 55.63
CA ALA A 703 11.11 -1.78 56.95
C ALA A 703 11.11 -2.94 57.96
N ASP A 704 10.03 -3.75 57.98
CA ASP A 704 9.95 -4.93 58.84
C ASP A 704 11.01 -5.98 58.46
N LEU A 705 11.26 -6.18 57.17
CA LEU A 705 12.29 -7.09 56.70
C LEU A 705 13.69 -6.60 57.12
N HIS A 706 13.99 -5.31 56.95
CA HIS A 706 15.24 -4.70 57.40
C HIS A 706 15.49 -4.91 58.90
N GLU A 707 14.48 -4.63 59.74
CA GLU A 707 14.60 -4.85 61.19
C GLU A 707 14.83 -6.32 61.54
N ARG A 708 14.18 -7.25 60.84
CA ARG A 708 14.37 -8.69 61.03
C ARG A 708 15.75 -9.17 60.59
N ILE A 709 16.27 -8.65 59.46
CA ILE A 709 17.64 -8.93 58.99
C ILE A 709 18.66 -8.46 60.03
N ALA A 710 18.46 -7.26 60.61
CA ALA A 710 19.34 -6.73 61.64
C ALA A 710 19.32 -7.54 62.94
N ALA A 711 18.19 -8.18 63.28
CA ALA A 711 18.03 -8.98 64.48
C ALA A 711 18.55 -10.43 64.32
N ASP A 712 18.11 -11.13 63.28
CA ASP A 712 18.53 -12.50 62.94
C ASP A 712 18.36 -12.73 61.41
N PRO A 713 19.42 -12.59 60.62
CA PRO A 713 19.35 -12.69 59.16
C PRO A 713 19.00 -14.11 58.66
N ALA A 714 19.44 -15.16 59.36
CA ALA A 714 19.12 -16.53 58.97
C ALA A 714 17.63 -16.84 59.20
N ALA A 715 17.06 -16.35 60.31
CA ALA A 715 15.63 -16.45 60.57
C ALA A 715 14.79 -15.60 59.60
N ALA A 716 15.26 -14.39 59.25
CA ALA A 716 14.56 -13.51 58.32
C ALA A 716 14.45 -14.11 56.91
N ILE A 717 15.53 -14.70 56.39
CA ILE A 717 15.48 -15.42 55.11
C ILE A 717 14.70 -16.72 55.23
N GLY A 718 14.82 -17.44 56.36
CA GLY A 718 13.99 -18.61 56.64
C GLY A 718 12.48 -18.32 56.62
N GLU A 719 12.08 -17.09 56.96
CA GLU A 719 10.69 -16.62 56.85
C GLU A 719 10.28 -16.41 55.38
N LEU A 720 11.12 -15.76 54.57
CA LEU A 720 10.84 -15.57 53.13
C LEU A 720 10.80 -16.90 52.38
N ARG A 721 11.69 -17.84 52.72
CA ARG A 721 11.75 -19.18 52.11
C ARG A 721 10.53 -20.05 52.36
N ARG A 722 9.62 -19.66 53.27
CA ARG A 722 8.30 -20.33 53.39
C ARG A 722 7.47 -20.23 52.11
N TYR A 723 7.82 -19.29 51.24
CA TYR A 723 7.17 -19.07 49.95
C TYR A 723 7.98 -19.65 48.78
N GLU A 724 9.08 -20.38 49.00
CA GLU A 724 10.00 -20.90 47.95
C GLU A 724 9.28 -21.79 46.92
N ASP A 725 8.39 -22.68 47.38
CA ASP A 725 7.60 -23.56 46.51
C ASP A 725 6.33 -22.88 45.93
N VAL A 726 6.15 -21.59 46.21
CA VAL A 726 4.93 -20.82 45.92
C VAL A 726 5.16 -19.94 44.69
N THR A 727 5.21 -20.56 43.51
CA THR A 727 5.45 -19.86 42.24
C THR A 727 4.23 -19.08 41.75
N PHE A 728 3.03 -19.51 42.11
CA PHE A 728 1.77 -18.85 41.75
C PHE A 728 0.72 -19.07 42.84
N LEU A 729 0.15 -17.98 43.35
CA LEU A 729 -1.03 -17.99 44.23
C LEU A 729 -2.00 -16.89 43.78
N LEU A 730 -3.29 -17.24 43.75
CA LEU A 730 -4.39 -16.26 43.60
C LEU A 730 -4.48 -15.34 44.83
N GLU A 731 -4.19 -15.86 46.03
CA GLU A 731 -4.18 -15.12 47.28
C GLU A 731 -2.95 -15.45 48.14
N GLY A 732 -2.23 -14.42 48.59
CA GLY A 732 -1.02 -14.54 49.40
C GLY A 732 0.26 -14.09 48.68
N PRO A 733 1.35 -13.89 49.43
CA PRO A 733 2.67 -13.62 48.86
C PRO A 733 3.20 -14.84 48.11
N THR A 734 3.62 -14.62 46.87
CA THR A 734 4.38 -15.60 46.08
C THR A 734 5.86 -15.54 46.41
N TRP A 735 6.62 -16.49 45.88
CA TRP A 735 8.07 -16.43 45.93
C TRP A 735 8.60 -15.13 45.30
N ASN A 736 8.05 -14.75 44.15
CA ASN A 736 8.41 -13.51 43.46
C ASN A 736 8.11 -12.26 44.30
N ASP A 737 7.03 -12.27 45.08
CA ASP A 737 6.72 -11.18 46.02
C ASP A 737 7.71 -11.11 47.18
N ALA A 738 8.06 -12.27 47.75
CA ALA A 738 9.05 -12.37 48.83
C ALA A 738 10.43 -11.89 48.36
N LEU A 739 10.84 -12.29 47.15
CA LEU A 739 12.06 -11.83 46.50
C LEU A 739 11.97 -10.33 46.14
N GLY A 740 10.81 -9.83 45.73
CA GLY A 740 10.59 -8.41 45.45
C GLY A 740 10.78 -7.52 46.68
N VAL A 741 10.29 -7.94 47.86
CA VAL A 741 10.56 -7.22 49.12
C VAL A 741 12.04 -7.23 49.46
N LEU A 742 12.70 -8.36 49.22
CA LEU A 742 14.14 -8.49 49.45
C LEU A 742 14.94 -7.54 48.54
N VAL A 743 14.58 -7.44 47.26
CA VAL A 743 15.20 -6.47 46.31
C VAL A 743 15.06 -5.05 46.85
N GLU A 744 13.86 -4.62 47.24
CA GLU A 744 13.62 -3.26 47.75
C GLU A 744 14.28 -3.00 49.12
N ALA A 745 14.39 -4.01 49.98
CA ALA A 745 15.12 -3.90 51.25
C ALA A 745 16.61 -3.69 51.05
N VAL A 746 17.24 -4.48 50.17
CA VAL A 746 18.65 -4.32 49.81
C VAL A 746 18.87 -3.01 49.06
N ARG A 747 17.92 -2.59 48.22
CA ARG A 747 17.98 -1.30 47.52
C ARG A 747 18.03 -0.12 48.50
N GLY A 748 17.19 -0.14 49.53
CA GLY A 748 17.16 0.88 50.58
C GLY A 748 18.33 0.79 51.56
N ASN A 749 18.83 -0.41 51.84
CA ASN A 749 19.92 -0.69 52.77
C ASN A 749 20.92 -1.70 52.18
N PRO A 750 21.91 -1.26 51.39
CA PRO A 750 22.83 -2.17 50.67
C PRO A 750 23.59 -3.17 51.54
N ARG A 751 23.87 -2.81 52.80
CA ARG A 751 24.57 -3.69 53.76
C ARG A 751 23.76 -4.93 54.13
N ASP A 752 22.44 -4.88 54.05
CA ASP A 752 21.59 -6.03 54.35
C ASP A 752 21.92 -7.21 53.42
N GLY A 753 22.25 -6.94 52.16
CA GLY A 753 22.66 -7.97 51.21
C GLY A 753 23.90 -8.75 51.67
N LEU A 754 24.91 -8.07 52.21
CA LEU A 754 26.13 -8.71 52.72
C LEU A 754 25.82 -9.59 53.94
N VAL A 755 25.05 -9.05 54.88
CA VAL A 755 24.62 -9.75 56.10
C VAL A 755 23.81 -11.01 55.76
N ILE A 756 22.93 -10.92 54.77
CA ILE A 756 22.12 -12.03 54.29
C ILE A 756 23.00 -13.14 53.71
N LEU A 757 23.93 -12.79 52.82
CA LEU A 757 24.80 -13.77 52.19
C LEU A 757 25.72 -14.46 53.20
N ASP A 758 26.21 -13.74 54.21
CA ASP A 758 27.06 -14.32 55.25
C ASP A 758 26.29 -15.26 56.19
N ALA A 759 25.05 -14.91 56.51
CA ALA A 759 24.19 -15.71 57.39
C ALA A 759 23.64 -16.98 56.71
N THR A 760 23.41 -16.92 55.40
CA THR A 760 22.80 -18.01 54.62
C THR A 760 23.80 -18.86 53.84
N GLY A 761 25.09 -18.51 53.89
CA GLY A 761 26.14 -19.14 53.08
C GLY A 761 26.10 -18.76 51.60
N GLY A 762 25.00 -18.18 51.11
CA GLY A 762 24.75 -18.01 49.67
C GLY A 762 24.21 -19.27 49.00
N ASP A 763 23.63 -20.21 49.76
CA ASP A 763 23.27 -21.54 49.29
C ASP A 763 21.98 -21.57 48.42
N HIS A 764 21.25 -20.46 48.31
CA HIS A 764 19.99 -20.38 47.56
C HIS A 764 20.09 -19.41 46.36
N PRO A 765 20.04 -19.91 45.11
CA PRO A 765 20.23 -19.09 43.90
C PRO A 765 19.32 -17.87 43.80
N ASP A 766 17.99 -18.02 43.99
CA ASP A 766 17.06 -16.89 43.82
C ASP A 766 17.23 -15.78 44.87
N VAL A 767 17.59 -16.14 46.10
CA VAL A 767 17.94 -15.16 47.14
C VAL A 767 19.19 -14.40 46.73
N VAL A 768 20.23 -15.08 46.27
CA VAL A 768 21.47 -14.46 45.78
C VAL A 768 21.18 -13.51 44.62
N ARG A 769 20.41 -13.95 43.61
CA ARG A 769 20.00 -13.13 42.45
C ARG A 769 19.22 -11.89 42.89
N SER A 770 18.32 -12.03 43.86
CA SER A 770 17.50 -10.93 44.36
C SER A 770 18.32 -9.91 45.16
N VAL A 771 19.29 -10.36 45.94
CA VAL A 771 20.27 -9.46 46.59
C VAL A 771 21.06 -8.68 45.52
N ILE A 772 21.52 -9.35 44.47
CA ILE A 772 22.26 -8.71 43.36
C ILE A 772 21.41 -7.64 42.65
N ARG A 773 20.14 -7.95 42.33
CA ARG A 773 19.18 -6.99 41.76
C ARG A 773 18.93 -5.79 42.68
N GLY A 774 18.87 -6.02 44.00
CA GLY A 774 18.77 -4.96 44.99
C GLY A 774 19.96 -4.00 44.94
N TRP A 775 21.19 -4.54 44.84
CA TRP A 775 22.38 -3.71 44.66
C TRP A 775 22.44 -2.99 43.31
N ALA A 776 21.97 -3.63 42.23
CA ALA A 776 21.96 -3.06 40.88
C ALA A 776 21.14 -1.77 40.79
N SER A 777 20.09 -1.68 41.62
CA SER A 777 19.16 -0.56 41.68
C SER A 777 19.42 0.42 42.84
N SER A 778 20.54 0.25 43.56
CA SER A 778 20.93 1.07 44.72
C SER A 778 22.10 2.02 44.45
N SER A 779 22.21 3.08 45.26
CA SER A 779 23.40 3.93 45.34
C SER A 779 24.27 3.45 46.50
N VAL A 780 25.41 2.83 46.17
CA VAL A 780 26.30 2.21 47.16
C VAL A 780 27.56 3.06 47.36
N ASP A 781 27.95 3.28 48.61
CA ASP A 781 29.20 3.96 48.95
C ASP A 781 30.43 3.10 48.61
N TRP A 782 31.57 3.75 48.35
CA TRP A 782 32.79 3.10 47.83
C TRP A 782 33.27 1.89 48.67
N GLU A 783 33.24 2.00 50.00
CA GLU A 783 33.68 0.92 50.91
C GLU A 783 32.77 -0.31 50.79
N VAL A 784 31.45 -0.10 50.81
CA VAL A 784 30.45 -1.18 50.70
C VAL A 784 30.48 -1.81 49.30
N ALA A 785 30.74 -1.01 48.26
CA ALA A 785 30.90 -1.53 46.90
C ALA A 785 32.10 -2.49 46.78
N GLU A 786 33.25 -2.19 47.38
CA GLU A 786 34.40 -3.13 47.40
C GLU A 786 34.07 -4.42 48.16
N GLU A 787 33.38 -4.33 49.30
CA GLU A 787 32.94 -5.51 50.07
C GLU A 787 31.98 -6.40 49.26
N ILE A 788 31.03 -5.79 48.53
CA ILE A 788 30.12 -6.51 47.63
C ILE A 788 30.91 -7.24 46.54
N LEU A 789 31.85 -6.55 45.89
CA LEU A 789 32.65 -7.12 44.80
C LEU A 789 33.53 -8.29 45.27
N ASP A 790 34.16 -8.17 46.44
CA ASP A 790 34.95 -9.25 47.03
C ASP A 790 34.08 -10.46 47.37
N ARG A 791 32.86 -10.24 47.87
CA ARG A 791 31.90 -11.33 48.14
C ARG A 791 31.42 -12.01 46.85
N MET A 792 31.12 -11.22 45.80
CA MET A 792 30.67 -11.72 44.50
C MET A 792 31.76 -12.47 43.73
N ALA A 793 33.04 -12.20 43.99
CA ALA A 793 34.13 -12.99 43.41
C ALA A 793 34.18 -14.45 43.93
N GLY A 794 33.52 -14.74 45.06
CA GLY A 794 33.53 -16.06 45.72
C GLY A 794 32.27 -16.91 45.52
N ILE A 795 31.26 -16.42 44.78
CA ILE A 795 30.02 -17.17 44.51
C ILE A 795 30.12 -17.94 43.19
N ASP A 796 29.20 -18.87 42.96
CA ASP A 796 29.07 -19.55 41.67
C ASP A 796 28.58 -18.56 40.59
N LEU A 797 29.53 -18.00 39.85
CA LEU A 797 29.27 -16.99 38.83
C LEU A 797 28.29 -17.50 37.77
N ALA A 798 28.38 -18.77 37.36
CA ALA A 798 27.54 -19.34 36.31
C ALA A 798 26.04 -19.25 36.63
N ALA A 799 25.69 -19.36 37.91
CA ALA A 799 24.30 -19.30 38.37
C ALA A 799 23.69 -17.88 38.34
N VAL A 800 24.49 -16.83 38.24
CA VAL A 800 24.05 -15.43 38.44
C VAL A 800 24.60 -14.44 37.40
N ILE A 801 25.08 -14.92 36.25
CA ILE A 801 25.66 -14.10 35.17
C ILE A 801 24.74 -12.94 34.77
N ASP A 802 23.46 -13.20 34.52
CA ASP A 802 22.51 -12.18 34.04
C ASP A 802 22.37 -11.04 35.07
N ASP A 803 22.15 -11.39 36.34
CA ASP A 803 21.97 -10.44 37.43
C ASP A 803 23.26 -9.64 37.71
N LEU A 804 24.43 -10.28 37.67
CA LEU A 804 25.72 -9.59 37.85
C LEU A 804 26.06 -8.68 36.67
N SER A 805 25.76 -9.10 35.43
CA SER A 805 25.93 -8.24 34.25
C SER A 805 25.08 -6.97 34.36
N ARG A 806 23.87 -7.11 34.92
CA ARG A 806 22.95 -6.02 35.21
C ARG A 806 23.46 -5.13 36.33
N LEU A 807 23.92 -5.69 37.45
CA LEU A 807 24.57 -4.94 38.54
C LEU A 807 25.67 -4.00 38.02
N LEU A 808 26.54 -4.53 37.16
CA LEU A 808 27.68 -3.78 36.63
C LEU A 808 27.26 -2.66 35.68
N TYR A 809 26.22 -2.86 34.87
CA TYR A 809 25.84 -1.93 33.80
C TYR A 809 24.64 -1.00 34.11
N GLU A 810 23.67 -1.42 34.92
CA GLU A 810 22.31 -0.83 34.97
C GLU A 810 22.30 0.70 35.04
N ARG A 811 21.58 1.33 34.11
CA ARG A 811 21.32 2.77 34.06
C ARG A 811 20.03 3.04 34.82
N VAL A 812 20.13 3.64 36.01
CA VAL A 812 18.94 4.11 36.73
C VAL A 812 18.27 5.20 35.90
N GLN A 813 16.95 5.11 35.70
CA GLN A 813 16.21 6.02 34.82
C GLN A 813 16.53 7.50 35.10
N GLY A 814 17.19 8.16 34.14
CA GLY A 814 17.45 9.60 34.16
C GLY A 814 18.76 10.07 34.80
N GLU A 815 19.53 9.20 35.46
CA GLU A 815 20.82 9.57 36.09
C GLU A 815 21.93 8.57 35.75
N ALA A 816 23.18 9.05 35.65
CA ALA A 816 24.34 8.17 35.51
C ALA A 816 24.40 7.19 36.69
N ASN A 817 24.72 5.91 36.44
CA ASN A 817 24.82 4.86 37.47
C ASN A 817 25.48 5.41 38.76
N PRO A 818 24.74 5.51 39.89
CA PRO A 818 25.18 6.27 41.06
C PRO A 818 26.43 5.68 41.72
N THR A 819 26.62 4.36 41.66
CA THR A 819 27.77 3.65 42.26
C THR A 819 29.02 3.69 41.38
N GLN A 820 28.90 3.94 40.08
CA GLN A 820 30.03 3.96 39.14
C GLN A 820 30.91 2.69 39.21
N TRP A 821 30.29 1.50 39.19
CA TRP A 821 30.97 0.20 39.34
C TRP A 821 32.26 0.06 38.51
N HIS A 822 32.27 0.59 37.29
CA HIS A 822 33.43 0.58 36.38
C HIS A 822 34.72 1.21 36.94
N ARG A 823 34.66 2.01 38.02
CA ARG A 823 35.82 2.61 38.69
C ARG A 823 36.46 1.69 39.72
N HIS A 824 35.76 0.64 40.15
CA HIS A 824 36.25 -0.32 41.11
C HIS A 824 37.08 -1.40 40.42
N ALA A 825 38.28 -1.66 40.93
CA ALA A 825 39.15 -2.71 40.38
C ALA A 825 38.54 -4.11 40.56
N GLY A 826 37.76 -4.33 41.64
CA GLY A 826 36.99 -5.57 41.84
C GLY A 826 35.95 -5.82 40.76
N ALA A 827 35.23 -4.77 40.33
CA ALA A 827 34.21 -4.86 39.29
C ALA A 827 34.80 -5.20 37.93
N ARG A 828 35.97 -4.63 37.59
CA ARG A 828 36.70 -4.96 36.36
C ARG A 828 37.13 -6.42 36.33
N ARG A 829 37.70 -6.92 37.44
CA ARG A 829 38.07 -8.35 37.58
C ARG A 829 36.84 -9.25 37.45
N LEU A 830 35.74 -8.89 38.11
CA LEU A 830 34.50 -9.63 38.06
C LEU A 830 33.91 -9.66 36.64
N ALA A 831 33.90 -8.53 35.92
CA ALA A 831 33.44 -8.46 34.54
C ALA A 831 34.25 -9.40 33.61
N THR A 832 35.57 -9.45 33.77
CA THR A 832 36.43 -10.38 33.03
C THR A 832 36.13 -11.84 33.39
N GLN A 833 35.93 -12.14 34.68
CA GLN A 833 35.57 -13.49 35.13
C GLN A 833 34.19 -13.93 34.60
N LEU A 834 33.21 -13.03 34.58
CA LEU A 834 31.88 -13.31 34.04
C LEU A 834 31.96 -13.66 32.56
N TRP A 835 32.68 -12.87 31.77
CA TRP A 835 32.89 -13.14 30.35
C TRP A 835 33.48 -14.55 30.11
N ALA A 836 34.53 -14.91 30.85
CA ALA A 836 35.18 -16.21 30.75
C ALA A 836 34.33 -17.39 31.24
N THR A 837 33.35 -17.14 32.12
CA THR A 837 32.47 -18.17 32.70
C THR A 837 31.27 -18.50 31.83
N MET A 838 30.83 -17.55 31.00
CA MET A 838 29.66 -17.72 30.15
C MET A 838 29.82 -18.88 29.15
N GLU A 839 28.73 -19.58 28.86
CA GLU A 839 28.65 -20.54 27.75
C GLU A 839 28.06 -19.85 26.51
N ASP A 840 28.07 -20.53 25.35
CA ASP A 840 27.49 -20.03 24.11
C ASP A 840 25.97 -19.91 24.25
N GLU A 841 25.47 -18.70 24.54
CA GLU A 841 24.04 -18.40 24.60
C GLU A 841 23.49 -18.31 23.18
N THR A 842 22.64 -19.26 22.78
CA THR A 842 22.03 -19.24 21.44
C THR A 842 21.25 -17.95 21.25
N ALA A 843 21.68 -17.10 20.31
CA ALA A 843 20.87 -15.98 19.82
C ALA A 843 19.51 -16.52 19.36
N ASP A 844 18.43 -15.78 19.62
CA ASP A 844 17.09 -16.18 19.17
C ASP A 844 17.08 -16.13 17.63
N PRO A 845 17.04 -17.29 16.93
CA PRO A 845 17.15 -17.31 15.48
C PRO A 845 15.94 -16.66 14.79
N ASP A 846 14.82 -16.50 15.49
CA ASP A 846 13.60 -15.88 14.97
C ASP A 846 13.58 -14.35 15.14
N ARG A 847 14.54 -13.79 15.89
CA ARG A 847 14.63 -12.34 16.15
C ARG A 847 15.72 -11.72 15.29
N ASP A 848 15.32 -10.94 14.29
CA ASP A 848 16.26 -10.36 13.30
C ASP A 848 16.83 -8.97 13.70
N ASP A 849 16.48 -8.45 14.89
CA ASP A 849 17.03 -7.20 15.45
C ASP A 849 18.23 -7.51 16.36
N TRP A 850 19.45 -7.24 15.88
CA TRP A 850 20.70 -7.54 16.59
C TRP A 850 20.98 -6.53 17.69
N LEU A 851 20.63 -5.25 17.48
CA LEU A 851 20.85 -4.21 18.47
C LEU A 851 19.99 -4.43 19.71
N ASP A 852 18.69 -4.70 19.52
CA ASP A 852 17.79 -4.94 20.65
C ASP A 852 18.18 -6.21 21.43
N GLN A 853 18.63 -7.27 20.75
CA GLN A 853 19.18 -8.45 21.44
C GLN A 853 20.46 -8.12 22.20
N ALA A 854 21.41 -7.43 21.58
CA ALA A 854 22.70 -7.13 22.20
C ALA A 854 22.53 -6.30 23.48
N ILE A 855 21.69 -5.25 23.47
CA ILE A 855 21.52 -4.41 24.66
C ILE A 855 20.75 -5.11 25.80
N ASN A 856 20.03 -6.19 25.50
CA ASN A 856 19.19 -6.92 26.45
C ASN A 856 19.79 -8.24 26.96
N THR A 857 21.00 -8.63 26.53
CA THR A 857 21.68 -9.88 26.96
C THR A 857 22.91 -9.60 27.83
N ALA A 858 23.35 -10.60 28.61
CA ALA A 858 24.52 -10.46 29.47
C ALA A 858 25.83 -10.08 28.73
N PRO A 859 26.18 -10.68 27.57
CA PRO A 859 27.40 -10.31 26.86
C PRO A 859 27.39 -8.85 26.40
N GLY A 860 26.27 -8.34 25.87
CA GLY A 860 26.20 -6.95 25.43
C GLY A 860 26.17 -5.95 26.61
N ARG A 861 25.57 -6.30 27.75
CA ARG A 861 25.68 -5.49 28.99
C ARG A 861 27.11 -5.40 29.50
N LEU A 862 27.88 -6.49 29.45
CA LEU A 862 29.31 -6.47 29.78
C LEU A 862 30.11 -5.60 28.79
N ALA A 863 29.81 -5.66 27.49
CA ALA A 863 30.43 -4.78 26.51
C ALA A 863 30.13 -3.30 26.83
N MET A 864 28.89 -2.96 27.15
CA MET A 864 28.50 -1.60 27.56
C MET A 864 29.13 -1.17 28.90
N PHE A 865 29.35 -2.10 29.84
CA PHE A 865 30.13 -1.83 31.05
C PHE A 865 31.56 -1.39 30.72
N TRP A 866 32.24 -2.09 29.81
CA TRP A 866 33.60 -1.72 29.40
C TRP A 866 33.66 -0.42 28.61
N VAL A 867 32.67 -0.11 27.77
CA VAL A 867 32.50 1.23 27.16
C VAL A 867 32.43 2.30 28.26
N GLY A 868 31.65 2.04 29.32
CA GLY A 868 31.56 2.89 30.50
C GLY A 868 32.89 3.06 31.26
N ALA A 869 33.65 1.97 31.43
CA ALA A 869 34.96 1.96 32.07
C ALA A 869 35.97 2.84 31.33
N VAL A 870 36.06 2.67 30.01
CA VAL A 870 36.91 3.52 29.15
C VAL A 870 36.48 4.98 29.24
N ALA A 871 35.17 5.25 29.17
CA ALA A 871 34.66 6.61 29.26
C ALA A 871 34.97 7.26 30.62
N GLY A 872 34.98 6.48 31.71
CA GLY A 872 35.34 6.92 33.05
C GLY A 872 36.84 7.23 33.18
N ASP A 873 37.69 6.34 32.68
CA ASP A 873 39.15 6.50 32.71
C ASP A 873 39.60 7.68 31.86
N TRP A 874 39.03 7.81 30.66
CA TRP A 874 39.32 8.93 29.75
C TRP A 874 38.92 10.27 30.37
N ARG A 875 37.72 10.37 30.97
CA ARG A 875 37.29 11.56 31.71
C ARG A 875 38.19 11.89 32.89
N THR A 876 38.68 10.87 33.60
CA THR A 876 39.54 11.05 34.78
C THR A 876 40.95 11.52 34.39
N ALA A 877 41.50 10.98 33.30
CA ALA A 877 42.82 11.34 32.79
C ALA A 877 42.84 12.74 32.13
N GLY A 878 41.74 13.16 31.51
CA GLY A 878 41.66 14.46 30.83
C GLY A 878 42.80 14.62 29.82
N ASP A 879 43.58 15.69 29.94
CA ASP A 879 44.70 16.01 29.04
C ASP A 879 45.86 15.00 29.10
N SER A 880 45.93 14.14 30.14
CA SER A 880 46.98 13.11 30.26
C SER A 880 46.57 11.76 29.68
N TRP A 881 45.44 11.67 28.97
CA TRP A 881 45.01 10.43 28.32
C TRP A 881 45.91 10.08 27.14
N SER A 882 46.38 8.83 27.09
CA SER A 882 47.31 8.34 26.06
C SER A 882 46.83 7.08 25.35
N GLY A 883 45.51 6.83 25.34
CA GLY A 883 44.90 5.61 24.80
C GLY A 883 44.47 4.62 25.87
N LEU A 884 43.91 3.49 25.44
CA LEU A 884 43.38 2.44 26.31
C LEU A 884 44.47 1.83 27.17
N SER A 885 44.22 1.73 28.47
CA SER A 885 45.11 1.00 29.37
C SER A 885 45.10 -0.50 29.03
N PRO A 886 46.17 -1.26 29.36
CA PRO A 886 46.17 -2.72 29.20
C PRO A 886 45.01 -3.41 29.94
N GLU A 887 44.53 -2.81 31.03
CA GLU A 887 43.40 -3.31 31.82
C GLU A 887 42.06 -3.22 31.08
N CYS A 888 41.83 -2.18 30.28
CA CYS A 888 40.63 -2.07 29.43
C CYS A 888 40.80 -2.76 28.08
N ARG A 889 42.03 -2.76 27.54
CA ARG A 889 42.33 -3.30 26.22
C ARG A 889 42.15 -4.81 26.15
N ALA A 890 42.71 -5.55 27.09
CA ALA A 890 42.67 -7.02 27.05
C ALA A 890 41.24 -7.60 27.06
N PRO A 891 40.30 -7.15 27.93
CA PRO A 891 38.92 -7.62 27.89
C PRO A 891 38.17 -7.26 26.59
N LEU A 892 38.36 -6.05 26.06
CA LEU A 892 37.72 -5.64 24.82
C LEU A 892 38.23 -6.45 23.61
N GLU A 893 39.53 -6.74 23.55
CA GLU A 893 40.11 -7.60 22.52
C GLU A 893 39.62 -9.04 22.65
N GLU A 894 39.51 -9.57 23.87
CA GLU A 894 38.95 -10.89 24.14
C GLU A 894 37.48 -10.99 23.67
N MET A 895 36.68 -9.94 23.90
CA MET A 895 35.29 -9.86 23.45
C MET A 895 35.14 -9.86 21.92
N LEU A 896 36.16 -9.40 21.19
CA LEU A 896 36.16 -9.32 19.72
C LEU A 896 36.88 -10.51 19.04
N ALA A 897 37.65 -11.29 19.80
CA ALA A 897 38.46 -12.39 19.26
C ALA A 897 37.68 -13.69 19.01
N GLY A 898 36.52 -13.85 19.64
CA GLY A 898 35.69 -15.04 19.50
C GLY A 898 34.90 -15.12 18.18
N GLY A 899 34.14 -16.20 18.03
CA GLY A 899 33.25 -16.44 16.88
C GLY A 899 31.93 -17.10 17.30
N ASP A 900 31.58 -16.93 18.57
CA ASP A 900 30.37 -17.45 19.22
C ASP A 900 29.30 -16.34 19.36
N ASP A 901 28.12 -16.69 19.86
CA ASP A 901 26.99 -15.75 19.93
C ASP A 901 27.25 -14.62 20.94
N ARG A 902 28.01 -14.88 22.00
CA ARG A 902 28.46 -13.85 22.96
C ARG A 902 29.29 -12.77 22.28
N THR A 903 30.24 -13.19 21.44
CA THR A 903 31.08 -12.29 20.64
C THR A 903 30.21 -11.48 19.69
N ALA A 904 29.21 -12.10 19.04
CA ALA A 904 28.30 -11.40 18.16
C ALA A 904 27.55 -10.25 18.88
N MET A 905 27.09 -10.45 20.12
CA MET A 905 26.44 -9.39 20.91
C MET A 905 27.40 -8.25 21.27
N ALA A 906 28.64 -8.57 21.65
CA ALA A 906 29.64 -7.56 21.98
C ALA A 906 30.03 -6.73 20.75
N GLU A 907 30.21 -7.36 19.60
CA GLU A 907 30.53 -6.70 18.33
C GLU A 907 29.49 -5.64 17.94
N VAL A 908 28.19 -5.92 18.12
CA VAL A 908 27.10 -4.96 17.83
C VAL A 908 27.22 -3.70 18.69
N VAL A 909 27.47 -3.87 19.99
CA VAL A 909 27.61 -2.75 20.94
C VAL A 909 28.86 -1.93 20.62
N LEU A 910 30.01 -2.60 20.42
CA LEU A 910 31.28 -1.92 20.16
C LEU A 910 31.27 -1.22 18.80
N ALA A 911 30.61 -1.81 17.79
CA ALA A 911 30.39 -1.18 16.49
C ALA A 911 29.55 0.11 16.61
N ARG A 912 28.46 0.11 17.40
CA ARG A 912 27.66 1.31 17.66
C ARG A 912 28.51 2.46 18.21
N ASP A 913 29.43 2.17 19.11
CA ASP A 913 30.29 3.15 19.80
C ASP A 913 31.65 3.39 19.09
N LEU A 914 31.78 3.05 17.80
CA LEU A 914 33.03 3.18 17.02
C LEU A 914 33.68 4.57 17.14
N LEU A 915 32.94 5.66 16.95
CA LEU A 915 33.51 7.01 17.03
C LEU A 915 34.06 7.32 18.42
N PHE A 916 33.42 6.80 19.48
CA PHE A 916 33.90 6.98 20.84
C PHE A 916 35.28 6.32 21.02
N PHE A 917 35.44 5.07 20.57
CA PHE A 917 36.72 4.38 20.64
C PHE A 917 37.78 5.01 19.74
N PHE A 918 37.41 5.47 18.54
CA PHE A 918 38.32 6.15 17.63
C PHE A 918 38.91 7.43 18.23
N LEU A 919 38.08 8.20 18.96
CA LEU A 919 38.54 9.41 19.65
C LEU A 919 39.34 9.09 20.92
N ALA A 920 39.03 7.98 21.59
CA ALA A 920 39.74 7.56 22.81
C ALA A 920 41.11 6.93 22.51
N ASP A 921 41.19 5.99 21.56
CA ASP A 921 42.41 5.29 21.16
C ASP A 921 42.30 4.90 19.68
N ARG A 922 42.82 5.77 18.83
CA ARG A 922 42.71 5.66 17.38
C ARG A 922 43.33 4.38 16.83
N GLU A 923 44.56 4.05 17.25
CA GLU A 923 45.27 2.86 16.77
C GLU A 923 44.49 1.58 17.12
N TRP A 924 43.90 1.53 18.32
CA TRP A 924 43.09 0.38 18.73
C TRP A 924 41.77 0.27 17.96
N ALA A 925 41.05 1.37 17.77
CA ALA A 925 39.79 1.37 17.04
C ALA A 925 39.97 0.95 15.57
N GLU A 926 41.02 1.43 14.91
CA GLU A 926 41.39 1.05 13.53
C GLU A 926 41.76 -0.44 13.44
N ALA A 927 42.45 -0.99 14.44
CA ALA A 927 42.89 -2.38 14.43
C ALA A 927 41.78 -3.38 14.78
N HIS A 928 40.80 -3.00 15.62
CA HIS A 928 39.87 -3.96 16.22
C HIS A 928 38.39 -3.70 15.94
N VAL A 929 37.93 -2.44 15.85
CA VAL A 929 36.49 -2.13 15.70
C VAL A 929 36.13 -1.78 14.26
N LEU A 930 36.96 -0.99 13.58
CA LEU A 930 36.74 -0.62 12.18
C LEU A 930 36.67 -1.84 11.23
N PRO A 931 37.47 -2.91 11.41
CA PRO A 931 37.39 -4.11 10.56
C PRO A 931 36.09 -4.91 10.73
N LEU A 932 35.29 -4.67 11.77
CA LEU A 932 34.02 -5.38 11.98
C LEU A 932 33.00 -5.09 10.88
N PHE A 933 33.13 -3.94 10.22
CA PHE A 933 32.22 -3.48 9.16
C PHE A 933 32.55 -4.05 7.78
N ASP A 934 33.66 -4.79 7.65
CA ASP A 934 34.13 -5.35 6.39
C ASP A 934 33.29 -6.56 5.96
N TRP A 935 32.78 -6.49 4.73
CA TRP A 935 31.91 -7.50 4.13
C TRP A 935 32.63 -8.77 3.69
N GLU A 936 33.96 -8.88 3.85
CA GLU A 936 34.68 -10.16 3.77
C GLU A 936 34.13 -11.20 4.77
N THR A 937 33.51 -10.76 5.89
CA THR A 937 32.74 -11.62 6.81
C THR A 937 31.29 -11.14 6.91
N PRO A 938 30.38 -11.56 5.99
CA PRO A 938 29.06 -10.96 5.85
C PRO A 938 28.18 -11.00 7.10
N ALA A 939 28.22 -12.10 7.86
CA ALA A 939 27.46 -12.22 9.11
C ALA A 939 27.91 -11.21 10.17
N ARG A 940 29.21 -10.89 10.22
CA ARG A 940 29.81 -9.90 11.13
C ARG A 940 29.54 -8.48 10.70
N ALA A 941 29.75 -8.18 9.42
CA ALA A 941 29.41 -6.89 8.85
C ALA A 941 27.93 -6.55 9.08
N ARG A 942 27.02 -7.49 8.81
CA ARG A 942 25.57 -7.30 8.98
C ARG A 942 25.21 -6.79 10.37
N ARG A 943 25.66 -7.47 11.43
CA ARG A 943 25.35 -7.12 12.83
C ARG A 943 26.07 -5.85 13.30
N ALA A 944 27.31 -5.63 12.85
CA ALA A 944 28.03 -4.39 13.13
C ALA A 944 27.31 -3.17 12.50
N TRP A 945 26.88 -3.29 11.24
CA TRP A 945 26.09 -2.27 10.56
C TRP A 945 24.72 -2.06 11.22
N ASP A 946 24.06 -3.12 11.69
CA ASP A 946 22.79 -3.01 12.40
C ASP A 946 22.88 -2.11 13.64
N GLY A 947 23.89 -2.33 14.49
CA GLY A 947 24.12 -1.49 15.66
C GLY A 947 24.52 -0.05 15.31
N PHE A 948 25.39 0.12 14.30
CA PHE A 948 25.96 1.41 13.95
C PHE A 948 24.99 2.33 13.19
N LEU A 949 24.14 1.81 12.32
CA LEU A 949 23.21 2.62 11.51
C LEU A 949 22.04 3.20 12.31
N ILE A 950 21.84 2.72 13.55
CA ILE A 950 20.76 3.16 14.43
C ILE A 950 21.29 4.12 15.50
N GLY A 951 22.42 3.78 16.14
CA GLY A 951 22.97 4.57 17.26
C GLY A 951 24.35 5.18 17.02
N GLY A 952 24.99 4.86 15.91
CA GLY A 952 26.37 5.24 15.61
C GLY A 952 26.52 6.70 15.21
N ARG A 953 27.74 7.20 15.36
CA ARG A 953 28.14 8.56 14.96
C ARG A 953 29.45 8.49 14.18
N PHE A 954 29.74 9.54 13.42
CA PHE A 954 30.98 9.67 12.67
C PHE A 954 31.50 11.11 12.67
N ASN A 955 32.75 11.29 12.27
CA ASN A 955 33.37 12.60 11.98
C ASN A 955 34.29 12.45 10.75
N ASP A 956 34.81 13.57 10.26
CA ASP A 956 35.63 13.60 9.03
C ASP A 956 36.93 12.81 9.15
N GLN A 957 37.52 12.73 10.34
CA GLN A 957 38.72 11.92 10.57
C GLN A 957 38.40 10.44 10.40
N LEU A 958 37.37 9.92 11.08
CA LEU A 958 36.97 8.52 10.99
C LEU A 958 36.52 8.14 9.56
N LEU A 959 35.82 9.04 8.87
CA LEU A 959 35.47 8.84 7.46
C LEU A 959 36.72 8.70 6.59
N GLY A 960 37.72 9.56 6.81
CA GLY A 960 39.00 9.55 6.09
C GLY A 960 39.89 8.33 6.37
N GLU A 961 39.75 7.70 7.53
CA GLU A 961 40.49 6.47 7.89
C GLU A 961 39.88 5.18 7.31
N GLY A 962 38.80 5.28 6.51
CA GLY A 962 38.25 4.15 5.76
C GLY A 962 36.79 3.83 6.06
N LEU A 963 36.15 4.48 7.04
CA LEU A 963 34.72 4.27 7.31
C LEU A 963 33.86 4.63 6.08
N LEU A 964 34.25 5.64 5.31
CA LEU A 964 33.53 6.00 4.08
C LEU A 964 33.59 4.88 3.04
N ASP A 965 34.74 4.23 2.87
CA ASP A 965 34.88 3.10 1.95
C ASP A 965 34.02 1.91 2.41
N LEU A 966 33.94 1.68 3.71
CA LEU A 966 33.07 0.67 4.32
C LEU A 966 31.58 0.99 4.10
N TYR A 967 31.17 2.26 4.21
CA TYR A 967 29.81 2.70 3.86
C TYR A 967 29.46 2.37 2.41
N LEU A 968 30.39 2.62 1.48
CA LEU A 968 30.21 2.30 0.06
C LEU A 968 30.17 0.78 -0.17
N ALA A 969 30.97 0.01 0.56
CA ALA A 969 30.90 -1.45 0.53
C ALA A 969 29.54 -1.96 1.04
N ALA A 970 28.98 -1.36 2.09
CA ALA A 970 27.65 -1.67 2.62
C ALA A 970 26.53 -1.36 1.64
N ALA A 971 26.66 -0.28 0.86
CA ALA A 971 25.72 0.02 -0.22
C ALA A 971 25.64 -1.10 -1.27
N ASN A 972 26.74 -1.82 -1.53
CA ASN A 972 26.74 -3.00 -2.42
C ASN A 972 26.18 -4.28 -1.77
N HIS A 973 25.93 -4.27 -0.45
CA HIS A 973 25.47 -5.42 0.33
C HIS A 973 24.20 -5.08 1.12
N ILE A 974 23.28 -4.33 0.50
CA ILE A 974 22.10 -3.82 1.18
C ILE A 974 21.03 -4.88 1.46
N GLY A 975 20.97 -5.93 0.63
CA GLY A 975 19.97 -7.00 0.72
C GLY A 975 19.89 -7.69 2.08
N PRO A 976 21.03 -8.10 2.70
CA PRO A 976 21.06 -8.66 4.04
C PRO A 976 20.63 -7.71 5.17
N LEU A 977 20.63 -6.40 4.97
CA LEU A 977 20.23 -5.44 6.00
C LEU A 977 18.70 -5.37 6.11
N ARG A 978 18.18 -5.23 7.33
CA ARG A 978 16.75 -4.99 7.57
C ARG A 978 16.34 -3.57 7.16
N GLU A 979 15.05 -3.35 6.98
CA GLU A 979 14.52 -2.09 6.43
C GLU A 979 14.96 -0.84 7.23
N GLU A 980 14.94 -0.91 8.56
CA GLU A 980 15.37 0.19 9.43
C GLU A 980 16.86 0.51 9.27
N ALA A 981 17.72 -0.52 9.20
CA ALA A 981 19.14 -0.35 8.95
C ALA A 981 19.41 0.22 7.54
N ARG A 982 18.65 -0.20 6.51
CA ARG A 982 18.75 0.40 5.16
C ARG A 982 18.42 1.89 5.18
N ARG A 983 17.31 2.28 5.84
CA ARG A 983 16.95 3.69 6.03
C ARG A 983 18.05 4.46 6.78
N GLY A 984 18.64 3.85 7.81
CA GLY A 984 19.80 4.39 8.54
C GLY A 984 21.02 4.62 7.64
N LEU A 985 21.33 3.67 6.74
CA LEU A 985 22.43 3.78 5.77
C LEU A 985 22.24 5.00 4.85
N TYR A 986 21.05 5.15 4.27
CA TYR A 986 20.73 6.29 3.41
C TYR A 986 20.81 7.61 4.16
N SER A 987 20.27 7.67 5.38
CA SER A 987 20.31 8.86 6.24
C SER A 987 21.74 9.24 6.62
N HIS A 988 22.58 8.28 7.01
CA HIS A 988 23.99 8.53 7.32
C HIS A 988 24.74 9.03 6.09
N LEU A 989 24.62 8.37 4.93
CA LEU A 989 25.27 8.81 3.69
C LEU A 989 24.79 10.19 3.24
N ALA A 990 23.50 10.49 3.36
CA ALA A 990 22.97 11.84 3.12
C ALA A 990 23.57 12.86 4.10
N SER A 991 23.65 12.53 5.39
CA SER A 991 24.30 13.36 6.40
C SER A 991 25.79 13.59 6.09
N VAL A 992 26.52 12.57 5.63
CA VAL A 992 27.92 12.73 5.16
C VAL A 992 27.97 13.72 4.00
N THR A 993 27.07 13.67 3.01
CA THR A 993 27.09 14.64 1.90
C THR A 993 26.91 16.10 2.33
N ILE A 994 26.13 16.34 3.39
CA ILE A 994 25.77 17.69 3.82
C ILE A 994 26.72 18.22 4.89
N ASN A 995 27.13 17.38 5.84
CA ASN A 995 27.79 17.78 7.07
C ASN A 995 29.31 17.49 7.12
N SER A 996 29.86 16.76 6.14
CA SER A 996 31.29 16.38 6.11
C SER A 996 32.09 17.16 5.06
N ASP A 997 33.35 17.49 5.34
CA ASP A 997 34.28 18.14 4.40
C ASP A 997 35.01 17.17 3.46
N VAL A 998 34.74 15.86 3.55
CA VAL A 998 35.32 14.85 2.66
C VAL A 998 34.93 15.11 1.19
N ALA A 999 35.89 14.90 0.27
CA ALA A 999 35.76 15.17 -1.17
C ALA A 999 34.51 14.51 -1.79
N THR A 1000 33.45 15.30 -1.96
CA THR A 1000 32.08 14.76 -2.01
C THR A 1000 31.73 14.11 -3.35
N LEU A 1001 32.08 14.76 -4.47
CA LEU A 1001 31.68 14.32 -5.81
C LEU A 1001 32.26 12.96 -6.20
N SER A 1002 33.48 12.62 -5.79
CA SER A 1002 34.13 11.37 -6.17
C SER A 1002 33.40 10.16 -5.60
N TRP A 1003 33.07 10.19 -4.31
CA TRP A 1003 32.44 9.03 -3.66
C TRP A 1003 30.93 8.97 -3.93
N ILE A 1004 30.23 10.10 -4.12
CA ILE A 1004 28.81 10.08 -4.53
C ILE A 1004 28.64 9.37 -5.89
N ARG A 1005 29.60 9.54 -6.81
CA ARG A 1005 29.59 8.80 -8.09
C ARG A 1005 29.73 7.30 -7.87
N THR A 1006 30.63 6.88 -6.98
CA THR A 1006 30.75 5.46 -6.60
C THR A 1006 29.45 4.94 -5.96
N LEU A 1007 28.86 5.70 -5.03
CA LEU A 1007 27.58 5.35 -4.42
C LEU A 1007 26.48 5.19 -5.47
N THR A 1008 26.43 6.10 -6.44
CA THR A 1008 25.47 6.07 -7.55
C THR A 1008 25.58 4.79 -8.38
N THR A 1009 26.79 4.24 -8.57
CA THR A 1009 26.97 2.95 -9.26
C THR A 1009 26.71 1.73 -8.38
N SER A 1010 26.79 1.89 -7.05
CA SER A 1010 26.63 0.81 -6.08
C SER A 1010 25.18 0.54 -5.69
N LEU A 1011 24.33 1.57 -5.68
CA LEU A 1011 22.92 1.44 -5.31
C LEU A 1011 22.02 1.13 -6.52
N GLU A 1012 20.99 0.31 -6.28
CA GLU A 1012 19.90 0.10 -7.23
C GLU A 1012 19.03 1.36 -7.38
N ALA A 1013 18.21 1.43 -8.45
CA ALA A 1013 17.45 2.63 -8.76
C ALA A 1013 16.52 3.09 -7.63
N GLY A 1014 15.81 2.17 -6.98
CA GLY A 1014 14.94 2.48 -5.84
C GLY A 1014 15.72 3.01 -4.63
N ASP A 1015 16.87 2.44 -4.35
CA ASP A 1015 17.72 2.84 -3.20
C ASP A 1015 18.37 4.20 -3.43
N ARG A 1016 18.75 4.52 -4.69
CA ARG A 1016 19.22 5.87 -5.06
C ARG A 1016 18.15 6.92 -4.84
N VAL A 1017 16.91 6.62 -5.21
CA VAL A 1017 15.76 7.51 -4.97
C VAL A 1017 15.58 7.77 -3.48
N GLU A 1018 15.64 6.72 -2.65
CA GLU A 1018 15.50 6.88 -1.20
C GLU A 1018 16.63 7.74 -0.60
N TRP A 1019 17.88 7.51 -0.99
CA TRP A 1019 18.99 8.38 -0.60
C TRP A 1019 18.79 9.84 -1.04
N MET A 1020 18.32 10.09 -2.28
CA MET A 1020 18.03 11.45 -2.76
C MET A 1020 16.91 12.13 -1.97
N LYS A 1021 15.89 11.35 -1.53
CA LYS A 1021 14.84 11.84 -0.64
C LYS A 1021 15.39 12.19 0.74
N GLN A 1022 16.29 11.38 1.31
CA GLN A 1022 16.97 11.71 2.58
C GLN A 1022 17.81 12.99 2.47
N VAL A 1023 18.51 13.19 1.35
CA VAL A 1023 19.19 14.47 1.07
C VAL A 1023 18.19 15.62 1.05
N GLY A 1024 17.08 15.49 0.33
CA GLY A 1024 16.01 16.50 0.27
C GLY A 1024 15.41 16.82 1.64
N TRP A 1025 15.21 15.79 2.47
CA TRP A 1025 14.73 15.94 3.85
C TRP A 1025 15.73 16.74 4.70
N ILE A 1026 17.03 16.39 4.70
CA ILE A 1026 18.05 17.15 5.44
C ILE A 1026 18.12 18.61 4.96
N LEU A 1027 18.04 18.85 3.65
CA LEU A 1027 18.03 20.21 3.09
C LEU A 1027 16.84 21.04 3.61
N SER A 1028 15.69 20.42 3.88
CA SER A 1028 14.53 21.10 4.46
C SER A 1028 14.72 21.52 5.92
N GLN A 1029 15.67 20.91 6.64
CA GLN A 1029 15.95 21.15 8.06
C GLN A 1029 17.04 22.20 8.31
N ILE A 1030 17.83 22.54 7.29
CA ILE A 1030 18.94 23.50 7.41
C ILE A 1030 18.57 24.89 6.87
N PRO A 1031 19.24 25.97 7.32
CA PRO A 1031 19.00 27.32 6.82
C PRO A 1031 19.29 27.45 5.31
N SER A 1032 18.60 28.36 4.62
CA SER A 1032 18.76 28.57 3.17
C SER A 1032 20.19 28.90 2.74
N GLU A 1033 20.95 29.62 3.58
CA GLU A 1033 22.37 29.91 3.31
C GLU A 1033 23.22 28.63 3.27
N ALA A 1034 22.93 27.66 4.14
CA ALA A 1034 23.61 26.37 4.15
C ALA A 1034 23.21 25.51 2.93
N VAL A 1035 21.95 25.57 2.50
CA VAL A 1035 21.50 24.93 1.24
C VAL A 1035 22.26 25.49 0.05
N GLU A 1036 22.38 26.82 -0.06
CA GLU A 1036 23.12 27.48 -1.14
C GLU A 1036 24.61 27.14 -1.12
N HIS A 1037 25.20 26.96 0.06
CA HIS A 1037 26.56 26.45 0.18
C HIS A 1037 26.70 25.05 -0.42
N GLN A 1038 25.78 24.12 -0.08
CA GLN A 1038 25.81 22.76 -0.63
C GLN A 1038 25.53 22.72 -2.14
N TRP A 1039 24.66 23.62 -2.64
CA TRP A 1039 24.40 23.78 -4.07
C TRP A 1039 25.69 24.03 -4.84
N ASN A 1040 26.47 25.01 -4.38
CA ASN A 1040 27.74 25.39 -4.98
C ASN A 1040 28.84 24.35 -4.77
N ARG A 1041 28.83 23.64 -3.63
CA ARG A 1041 29.86 22.66 -3.27
C ARG A 1041 29.81 21.40 -4.12
N TRP A 1042 28.63 20.82 -4.32
CA TRP A 1042 28.52 19.54 -5.04
C TRP A 1042 27.22 19.36 -5.83
N MET A 1043 26.06 19.84 -5.33
CA MET A 1043 24.77 19.44 -5.88
C MET A 1043 24.61 19.84 -7.35
N GLN A 1044 25.01 21.07 -7.71
CA GLN A 1044 24.87 21.56 -9.09
C GLN A 1044 25.68 20.73 -10.09
N GLN A 1045 26.87 20.30 -9.70
CA GLN A 1045 27.78 19.53 -10.55
C GLN A 1045 27.32 18.07 -10.62
N TYR A 1046 26.91 17.49 -9.50
CA TYR A 1046 26.35 16.15 -9.47
C TYR A 1046 25.10 16.06 -10.37
N TRP A 1047 24.18 17.01 -10.27
CA TRP A 1047 23.01 17.04 -11.14
C TRP A 1047 23.38 17.17 -12.62
N GLN A 1048 24.32 18.05 -12.94
CA GLN A 1048 24.81 18.19 -14.31
C GLN A 1048 25.46 16.91 -14.84
N ASP A 1049 26.20 16.19 -13.99
CA ASP A 1049 26.79 14.90 -14.34
C ASP A 1049 25.69 13.85 -14.61
N ARG A 1050 24.65 13.79 -13.77
CA ARG A 1050 23.52 12.87 -13.96
C ARG A 1050 22.75 13.13 -15.26
N LEU A 1051 22.54 14.39 -15.64
CA LEU A 1051 21.96 14.77 -16.94
C LEU A 1051 22.82 14.32 -18.13
N ASN A 1052 24.13 14.20 -17.95
CA ASN A 1052 25.08 13.70 -18.94
C ASN A 1052 25.34 12.19 -18.82
N SER A 1053 24.49 11.46 -18.09
CA SER A 1053 24.63 10.02 -17.82
C SER A 1053 25.95 9.63 -17.13
N ILE A 1054 26.49 10.50 -16.28
CA ILE A 1054 27.70 10.26 -15.48
C ILE A 1054 27.30 10.05 -14.01
N PRO A 1055 27.62 8.90 -13.39
CA PRO A 1055 28.27 7.72 -13.97
C PRO A 1055 27.32 6.83 -14.77
N VAL A 1056 26.00 6.96 -14.55
CA VAL A 1056 24.95 6.20 -15.23
C VAL A 1056 23.77 7.12 -15.53
N GLN A 1057 22.93 6.71 -16.49
CA GLN A 1057 21.72 7.43 -16.87
C GLN A 1057 20.80 7.64 -15.66
N MET A 1058 20.27 8.84 -15.51
CA MET A 1058 19.30 9.18 -14.47
C MET A 1058 17.92 8.64 -14.83
N THR A 1059 17.24 7.98 -13.88
CA THR A 1059 15.85 7.53 -14.09
C THR A 1059 14.84 8.66 -13.87
N PHE A 1060 13.58 8.42 -14.25
CA PHE A 1060 12.48 9.36 -14.02
C PHE A 1060 12.25 9.62 -12.53
N GLU A 1061 12.32 8.57 -11.71
CA GLU A 1061 12.12 8.63 -10.26
C GLU A 1061 13.27 9.38 -9.56
N GLU A 1062 14.50 9.20 -10.02
CA GLU A 1062 15.65 9.98 -9.53
C GLU A 1062 15.49 11.47 -9.85
N ALA A 1063 15.11 11.80 -11.10
CA ALA A 1063 14.85 13.18 -11.50
C ALA A 1063 13.73 13.82 -10.67
N SER A 1064 12.69 13.04 -10.36
CA SER A 1064 11.55 13.43 -9.51
C SER A 1064 11.96 13.71 -8.07
N ALA A 1065 12.80 12.86 -7.47
CA ALA A 1065 13.33 13.07 -6.13
C ALA A 1065 14.25 14.31 -6.05
N MET A 1066 15.12 14.51 -7.05
CA MET A 1066 16.02 15.67 -7.10
C MET A 1066 15.28 17.00 -7.34
N ALA A 1067 14.14 16.98 -8.04
CA ALA A 1067 13.30 18.17 -8.23
C ALA A 1067 12.88 18.81 -6.89
N ALA A 1068 12.70 18.01 -5.83
CA ALA A 1068 12.39 18.52 -4.49
C ALA A 1068 13.50 19.40 -3.89
N TRP A 1069 14.76 19.22 -4.31
CA TRP A 1069 15.87 20.03 -3.82
C TRP A 1069 15.74 21.50 -4.24
N VAL A 1070 15.11 21.77 -5.40
CA VAL A 1070 14.93 23.13 -5.95
C VAL A 1070 14.06 23.98 -5.03
N VAL A 1071 13.07 23.38 -4.35
CA VAL A 1071 12.18 24.08 -3.41
C VAL A 1071 12.94 24.65 -2.21
N GLN A 1072 14.11 24.07 -1.90
CA GLN A 1072 14.96 24.50 -0.79
C GLN A 1072 15.94 25.63 -1.14
N LEU A 1073 16.14 25.93 -2.44
CA LEU A 1073 17.02 27.00 -2.92
C LEU A 1073 16.40 28.40 -2.72
N ASP A 1074 17.26 29.42 -2.78
CA ASP A 1074 16.87 30.83 -2.61
C ASP A 1074 17.46 31.71 -3.73
N ARG A 1075 18.78 31.77 -3.84
CA ARG A 1075 19.50 32.52 -4.88
C ARG A 1075 19.64 31.72 -6.18
N SER A 1076 19.73 30.40 -6.07
CA SER A 1076 20.02 29.51 -7.21
C SER A 1076 18.76 28.86 -7.82
N ILE A 1077 17.56 29.37 -7.53
CA ILE A 1077 16.28 28.79 -8.00
C ILE A 1077 16.25 28.67 -9.53
N ALA A 1078 16.66 29.70 -10.27
CA ALA A 1078 16.65 29.67 -11.74
C ALA A 1078 17.51 28.55 -12.33
N GLU A 1079 18.69 28.35 -11.73
CA GLU A 1079 19.62 27.28 -12.12
C GLU A 1079 19.11 25.89 -11.75
N GLY A 1080 18.42 25.76 -10.61
CA GLY A 1080 17.77 24.54 -10.18
C GLY A 1080 16.60 24.15 -11.09
N VAL A 1081 15.71 25.11 -11.39
CA VAL A 1081 14.56 24.90 -12.29
C VAL A 1081 15.03 24.48 -13.68
N ALA A 1082 16.02 25.18 -14.26
CA ALA A 1082 16.54 24.81 -15.59
C ALA A 1082 17.08 23.37 -15.66
N ARG A 1083 17.68 22.86 -14.58
CA ARG A 1083 18.16 21.47 -14.50
C ARG A 1083 17.02 20.48 -14.27
N ALA A 1084 16.04 20.83 -13.43
CA ALA A 1084 14.87 19.99 -13.20
C ALA A 1084 14.01 19.82 -14.47
N THR A 1085 13.90 20.86 -15.31
CA THR A 1085 13.16 20.81 -16.57
C THR A 1085 13.92 20.16 -17.73
N ALA A 1086 15.21 19.85 -17.57
CA ALA A 1086 16.03 19.25 -18.62
C ALA A 1086 15.73 17.74 -18.84
N GLN A 1087 15.09 17.09 -17.87
CA GLN A 1087 14.68 15.68 -17.96
C GLN A 1087 13.24 15.54 -17.43
N SER A 1088 12.46 14.62 -18.00
CA SER A 1088 11.10 14.34 -17.52
C SER A 1088 11.12 13.88 -16.05
N ALA A 1089 10.24 14.48 -15.24
CA ALA A 1089 10.09 14.23 -13.80
C ALA A 1089 8.62 14.47 -13.39
N GLY A 1090 8.19 13.94 -12.24
CA GLY A 1090 6.84 14.12 -11.72
C GLY A 1090 6.76 14.16 -10.20
N PHE A 1091 5.54 14.30 -9.68
CA PHE A 1091 5.25 14.19 -8.26
C PHE A 1091 5.10 12.71 -7.84
N ASP A 1092 5.38 12.44 -6.58
CA ASP A 1092 4.91 11.23 -5.93
C ASP A 1092 3.40 11.31 -5.63
N GLU A 1093 2.79 10.19 -5.24
CA GLU A 1093 1.34 10.06 -5.06
C GLU A 1093 0.76 11.12 -4.11
N HIS A 1094 1.47 11.39 -3.01
CA HIS A 1094 1.10 12.36 -1.99
C HIS A 1094 1.61 13.78 -2.24
N ALA A 1095 2.31 14.00 -3.36
CA ALA A 1095 2.84 15.28 -3.78
C ALA A 1095 3.61 16.02 -2.67
N HIS A 1096 4.49 15.33 -1.93
CA HIS A 1096 5.20 15.91 -0.78
C HIS A 1096 5.98 17.18 -1.16
N THR A 1097 6.56 17.20 -2.35
CA THR A 1097 7.25 18.38 -2.92
C THR A 1097 6.32 19.57 -3.10
N LEU A 1098 5.06 19.33 -3.53
CA LEU A 1098 4.06 20.39 -3.69
C LEU A 1098 3.66 20.97 -2.34
N HIS A 1099 3.53 20.13 -1.31
CA HIS A 1099 3.28 20.59 0.06
C HIS A 1099 4.38 21.53 0.55
N GLN A 1100 5.65 21.20 0.30
CA GLN A 1100 6.79 22.09 0.65
C GLN A 1100 6.79 23.39 -0.16
N LEU A 1101 6.36 23.32 -1.43
CA LEU A 1101 6.34 24.47 -2.34
C LEU A 1101 5.29 25.50 -1.93
N ARG A 1102 4.11 25.08 -1.44
CA ARG A 1102 2.98 25.94 -1.05
C ARG A 1102 3.38 27.18 -0.22
N GLY A 1103 4.34 27.02 0.69
CA GLY A 1103 4.82 28.11 1.56
C GLY A 1103 5.95 28.98 0.98
N ARG A 1104 6.36 28.78 -0.28
CA ARG A 1104 7.53 29.43 -0.88
C ARG A 1104 7.33 29.93 -2.32
N VAL A 1105 6.14 29.72 -2.91
CA VAL A 1105 5.83 30.10 -4.30
C VAL A 1105 6.12 31.58 -4.57
N ASP A 1106 5.83 32.44 -3.59
CA ASP A 1106 6.00 33.89 -3.64
C ASP A 1106 7.44 34.35 -3.88
N ARG A 1107 8.44 33.53 -3.54
CA ARG A 1107 9.86 33.85 -3.73
C ARG A 1107 10.26 33.96 -5.21
N ALA A 1108 9.70 33.08 -6.05
CA ALA A 1108 10.05 32.99 -7.46
C ALA A 1108 8.86 32.43 -8.29
N PRO A 1109 7.72 33.14 -8.33
CA PRO A 1109 6.45 32.59 -8.83
C PRO A 1109 6.54 32.12 -10.28
N LYS A 1110 7.24 32.86 -11.16
CA LYS A 1110 7.44 32.46 -12.56
C LYS A 1110 8.21 31.14 -12.69
N LEU A 1111 9.33 31.02 -11.98
CA LEU A 1111 10.20 29.83 -12.05
C LEU A 1111 9.52 28.61 -11.45
N PHE A 1112 8.77 28.78 -10.35
CA PHE A 1112 8.00 27.69 -9.76
C PHE A 1112 6.77 27.31 -10.58
N ALA A 1113 6.16 28.22 -11.34
CA ALA A 1113 5.14 27.87 -12.32
C ALA A 1113 5.71 26.96 -13.41
N THR A 1114 6.89 27.29 -13.96
CA THR A 1114 7.57 26.44 -14.95
C THR A 1114 7.91 25.05 -14.37
N LEU A 1115 8.40 25.00 -13.12
CA LEU A 1115 8.67 23.73 -12.43
C LEU A 1115 7.39 22.91 -12.21
N LEU A 1116 6.30 23.55 -11.77
CA LEU A 1116 5.01 22.90 -11.55
C LEU A 1116 4.42 22.35 -12.84
N ALA A 1117 4.42 23.15 -13.91
CA ALA A 1117 3.96 22.73 -15.23
C ALA A 1117 4.73 21.50 -15.72
N HIS A 1118 6.04 21.48 -15.51
CA HIS A 1118 6.90 20.34 -15.86
C HIS A 1118 6.60 19.09 -15.03
N LEU A 1119 6.54 19.20 -13.70
CA LEU A 1119 6.29 18.05 -12.83
C LEU A 1119 4.87 17.48 -13.01
N LEU A 1120 3.86 18.32 -13.19
CA LEU A 1120 2.49 17.85 -13.44
C LEU A 1120 2.37 17.08 -14.76
N ARG A 1121 3.12 17.47 -15.80
CA ARG A 1121 3.16 16.71 -17.07
C ARG A 1121 3.69 15.28 -16.88
N GLY A 1122 4.69 15.09 -16.02
CA GLY A 1122 5.26 13.77 -15.75
C GLY A 1122 4.48 12.94 -14.73
N THR A 1123 3.58 13.55 -13.95
CA THR A 1123 2.85 12.86 -12.87
C THR A 1123 1.78 11.91 -13.41
N GLN A 1124 1.55 10.78 -12.74
CA GLN A 1124 0.49 9.81 -13.09
C GLN A 1124 -0.49 9.68 -11.92
N THR A 1125 -1.69 9.15 -12.18
CA THR A 1125 -2.65 8.86 -11.10
C THR A 1125 -2.31 7.55 -10.36
N PRO A 1126 -2.62 7.43 -9.06
CA PRO A 1126 -3.30 8.40 -8.20
C PRO A 1126 -2.45 9.64 -7.83
N PHE A 1127 -3.10 10.78 -7.63
CA PHE A 1127 -2.48 12.05 -7.26
C PHE A 1127 -3.35 12.77 -6.22
N TRP A 1128 -2.81 13.01 -5.03
CA TRP A 1128 -3.54 13.58 -3.89
C TRP A 1128 -3.23 15.04 -3.62
N GLY A 1129 -2.39 15.68 -4.43
CA GLY A 1129 -1.96 17.08 -4.26
C GLY A 1129 -2.97 18.14 -4.76
N GLY A 1130 -4.22 17.75 -5.06
CA GLY A 1130 -5.21 18.66 -5.64
C GLY A 1130 -5.58 19.83 -4.72
N HIS A 1131 -5.64 19.59 -3.42
CA HIS A 1131 -5.89 20.63 -2.42
C HIS A 1131 -4.76 21.69 -2.41
N GLU A 1132 -3.50 21.26 -2.37
CA GLU A 1132 -2.35 22.17 -2.43
C GLU A 1132 -2.30 22.97 -3.73
N LEU A 1133 -2.60 22.34 -4.88
CA LEU A 1133 -2.68 23.06 -6.16
C LEU A 1133 -3.74 24.16 -6.13
N SER A 1134 -4.91 23.89 -5.54
CA SER A 1134 -6.00 24.89 -5.44
C SER A 1134 -5.60 26.15 -4.67
N GLU A 1135 -4.62 26.06 -3.78
CA GLU A 1135 -4.08 27.20 -3.05
C GLU A 1135 -2.88 27.88 -3.73
N VAL A 1136 -2.11 27.13 -4.51
CA VAL A 1136 -0.91 27.62 -5.21
C VAL A 1136 -1.29 28.34 -6.49
N VAL A 1137 -2.20 27.81 -7.31
CA VAL A 1137 -2.55 28.36 -8.62
C VAL A 1137 -3.06 29.81 -8.54
N PRO A 1138 -3.91 30.21 -7.57
CA PRO A 1138 -4.32 31.60 -7.41
C PRO A 1138 -3.16 32.58 -7.16
N GLN A 1139 -2.06 32.12 -6.54
CA GLN A 1139 -0.87 32.96 -6.28
C GLN A 1139 -0.02 33.16 -7.54
N LEU A 1140 -0.13 32.26 -8.52
CA LEU A 1140 0.58 32.33 -9.79
C LEU A 1140 -0.17 33.18 -10.83
N ARG A 1141 -1.50 33.33 -10.70
CA ARG A 1141 -2.33 34.12 -11.60
C ARG A 1141 -1.86 35.57 -11.69
N GLY A 1142 -1.68 36.06 -12.93
CA GLY A 1142 -1.24 37.42 -13.22
C GLY A 1142 0.25 37.68 -12.99
N VAL A 1143 1.02 36.68 -12.54
CA VAL A 1143 2.47 36.78 -12.34
C VAL A 1143 3.23 35.76 -13.19
N ALA A 1144 2.76 34.52 -13.29
CA ALA A 1144 3.33 33.46 -14.14
C ALA A 1144 3.03 33.69 -15.62
N ASP A 1145 3.77 32.99 -16.49
CA ASP A 1145 3.52 33.03 -17.93
C ASP A 1145 2.26 32.20 -18.27
N ASP A 1146 1.38 32.74 -19.13
CA ASP A 1146 0.07 32.14 -19.41
C ASP A 1146 0.15 30.69 -19.93
N ALA A 1147 1.23 30.36 -20.65
CA ALA A 1147 1.48 29.00 -21.14
C ALA A 1147 1.70 27.99 -20.00
N ASP A 1148 2.46 28.36 -18.97
CA ASP A 1148 2.71 27.50 -17.80
C ASP A 1148 1.44 27.32 -16.97
N LEU A 1149 0.67 28.40 -16.78
CA LEU A 1149 -0.62 28.34 -16.09
C LEU A 1149 -1.62 27.41 -16.79
N LEU A 1150 -1.70 27.49 -18.12
CA LEU A 1150 -2.56 26.62 -18.91
C LEU A 1150 -2.18 25.15 -18.72
N ILE A 1151 -0.88 24.83 -18.79
CA ILE A 1151 -0.38 23.47 -18.55
C ILE A 1151 -0.74 23.00 -17.14
N ILE A 1152 -0.53 23.83 -16.12
CA ILE A 1152 -0.85 23.47 -14.72
C ILE A 1152 -2.33 23.10 -14.59
N ILE A 1153 -3.23 23.92 -15.12
CA ILE A 1153 -4.68 23.69 -15.05
C ILE A 1153 -5.07 22.42 -15.80
N GLU A 1154 -4.58 22.23 -17.02
CA GLU A 1154 -4.91 21.05 -17.83
C GLU A 1154 -4.39 19.75 -17.20
N GLN A 1155 -3.17 19.76 -16.67
CA GLN A 1155 -2.61 18.60 -16.00
C GLN A 1155 -3.30 18.32 -14.65
N ALA A 1156 -3.74 19.36 -13.93
CA ALA A 1156 -4.55 19.17 -12.73
C ALA A 1156 -5.90 18.51 -13.05
N LEU A 1157 -6.57 18.95 -14.13
CA LEU A 1157 -7.79 18.28 -14.63
C LEU A 1157 -7.51 16.82 -15.00
N ARG A 1158 -6.42 16.56 -15.74
CA ARG A 1158 -5.98 15.20 -16.09
C ARG A 1158 -5.83 14.31 -14.85
N LEU A 1159 -5.22 14.85 -13.80
CA LEU A 1159 -4.96 14.14 -12.54
C LEU A 1159 -6.19 14.00 -11.63
N GLY A 1160 -7.36 14.52 -12.02
CA GLY A 1160 -8.63 14.35 -11.31
C GLY A 1160 -9.04 15.53 -10.41
N CYS A 1161 -8.41 16.70 -10.55
CA CYS A 1161 -8.80 17.90 -9.81
C CYS A 1161 -9.94 18.63 -10.55
N ALA A 1162 -11.19 18.23 -10.33
CA ALA A 1162 -12.35 18.76 -11.07
C ALA A 1162 -12.50 20.29 -10.99
N ASP A 1163 -12.15 20.89 -9.84
CA ASP A 1163 -12.23 22.34 -9.64
C ASP A 1163 -11.17 23.14 -10.40
N ALA A 1164 -10.17 22.47 -10.99
CA ALA A 1164 -9.06 23.13 -11.67
C ALA A 1164 -9.48 24.05 -12.82
N ALA A 1165 -10.61 23.76 -13.47
CA ALA A 1165 -11.18 24.63 -14.50
C ALA A 1165 -11.55 26.03 -13.99
N ASN A 1166 -11.75 26.20 -12.68
CA ASN A 1166 -12.14 27.46 -12.06
C ASN A 1166 -10.93 28.25 -11.49
N TRP A 1167 -9.75 27.64 -11.42
CA TRP A 1167 -8.57 28.11 -10.67
C TRP A 1167 -7.77 29.22 -11.29
#